data_AF-A0A1Y0ICA2-F1
#
_entry.id   AF-A0A1Y0ICA2-F1
#
_cell.length_a   1.000
_cell.length_b   1.000
_cell.length_c   1.000
_cell.angle_alpha   90.00
_cell.angle_beta   90.00
_cell.angle_gamma   90.00
#
_symmetry.space_group_name_H-M   'P 1'
#
loop_
_entity.id
_entity.type
_entity.pdbx_description
1 polymer ?
#
loop_
_entity_poly.entity_id
_entity_poly.type
_entity_poly.pdbx_seq_one_letter_code
_entity_poly.pdbx_strand_id
1 'polypeptide(L)'
;MYKSGLPLLVLAALLGGCNSDDNDSPNPDNQNTGTAVKSDLVTATHYSDIADATVWQDPENQNKHRLIVTLEGDGLAVFDENGSEVFHDDSSEFLGADIRYGIKDINGNAVDLLAVGLPEEESIRFFSVFDNTIEPLGDISLPVEPSAICLYKNITTGELTATATSEEGDVIQYKIEFENGQISSTVNDEFGDPIAVRHFNVGGELSACIIDDQNATLYVAEQDLGIWAYGSDAENVKERRLVDSIEPLGHLQEVEGLEMVYQPNGKGYLIAADEGAGFLVYSRDNNNDYLGKFEVDGIEEAKALAVANQALWLANTEADEPVYERVSTESLSRKLPDLDVSFSNIIDHRQLHVTGVSLVAASGETKEVDDDGDAADDPAFWLNPDDVSQSLIIATNKQGGLMAYDLQGKEIQYLEGGEPNNVDIRSDVTDWDGSTFSLAAASNRELNTIPLYKISAASDNNPPIQPLTAIGEQIHGAAAELKSNVDEVYGLCLYQAHNGTPYVFVNGKNGTIEQWELSFQASGVEGEIVRTLSVATQPEGCVVDDETHTLYLGEEDHGIWSFSAEPAAATTGTLLASTDGEQLVADVEGLTIYNSGNEKYLIASSQGNNTYVIYDLNNSFEIVGTFAIIGNDTLGVDGASDTDGIVATSANLGAAYPEGMFIAQDWYNIDPAYQLENQNFKLVSWKAIIERVR
;
A
#
# COMPACT_ATOMS: atom_id res chain seq x y z
N MET A 1 -23.34 -52.11 -8.85
CA MET A 1 -22.96 -53.48 -8.45
C MET A 1 -21.46 -53.48 -8.16
N TYR A 2 -21.11 -53.87 -6.93
CA TYR A 2 -19.80 -54.35 -6.40
C TYR A 2 -18.50 -53.60 -6.80
N LYS A 3 -17.85 -52.83 -5.92
CA LYS A 3 -17.17 -53.11 -4.60
C LYS A 3 -15.66 -53.40 -4.75
N SER A 4 -14.83 -52.56 -4.14
CA SER A 4 -13.84 -52.86 -3.07
C SER A 4 -12.88 -51.66 -2.96
N GLY A 5 -12.59 -51.01 -1.83
CA GLY A 5 -12.80 -51.33 -0.42
C GLY A 5 -11.51 -51.82 0.23
N LEU A 6 -10.61 -50.93 0.64
CA LEU A 6 -9.45 -51.22 1.50
C LEU A 6 -9.71 -50.62 2.90
N PRO A 7 -9.63 -51.40 3.99
CA PRO A 7 -9.86 -50.87 5.34
C PRO A 7 -8.56 -50.45 6.03
N LEU A 8 -8.62 -49.34 6.76
CA LEU A 8 -7.61 -48.88 7.71
C LEU A 8 -7.76 -49.67 9.02
N LEU A 9 -6.66 -50.24 9.51
CA LEU A 9 -6.62 -51.05 10.73
C LEU A 9 -6.43 -50.15 11.95
N VAL A 10 -7.41 -50.14 12.87
CA VAL A 10 -7.29 -49.61 14.23
C VAL A 10 -6.72 -50.72 15.12
N LEU A 11 -5.63 -50.45 15.84
CA LEU A 11 -5.08 -51.36 16.84
C LEU A 11 -5.22 -50.72 18.24
N ALA A 12 -6.22 -51.19 18.98
CA ALA A 12 -6.34 -50.97 20.42
C ALA A 12 -5.76 -52.20 21.14
N ALA A 13 -4.88 -51.99 22.11
CA ALA A 13 -4.44 -53.04 23.03
C ALA A 13 -4.43 -52.49 24.46
N LEU A 14 -5.43 -52.91 25.23
CA LEU A 14 -5.44 -52.91 26.69
C LEU A 14 -5.05 -54.32 27.14
N LEU A 15 -4.16 -54.43 28.12
CA LEU A 15 -4.17 -55.46 29.19
C LEU A 15 -3.14 -55.07 30.26
N GLY A 16 -3.59 -54.96 31.51
CA GLY A 16 -2.76 -54.60 32.66
C GLY A 16 -2.15 -55.79 33.41
N GLY A 17 -1.34 -55.46 34.43
CA GLY A 17 -1.20 -56.26 35.65
C GLY A 17 0.21 -56.62 36.12
N CYS A 18 0.60 -56.00 37.26
CA CYS A 18 1.40 -56.50 38.40
C CYS A 18 2.93 -56.28 38.51
N ASN A 19 3.25 -55.35 39.44
CA ASN A 19 4.29 -55.30 40.50
C ASN A 19 5.66 -56.01 40.38
N SER A 20 6.70 -55.21 40.66
CA SER A 20 7.67 -55.48 41.76
C SER A 20 8.51 -54.24 42.10
N ASP A 21 8.72 -54.04 43.39
CA ASP A 21 9.42 -52.92 44.07
C ASP A 21 10.91 -52.78 43.72
N ASP A 22 11.40 -51.53 43.64
CA ASP A 22 12.40 -50.91 44.54
C ASP A 22 13.22 -49.78 43.88
N ASN A 23 13.37 -48.71 44.66
CA ASN A 23 14.41 -47.67 44.68
C ASN A 23 14.26 -46.35 43.90
N ASP A 24 14.22 -45.29 44.73
CA ASP A 24 14.71 -43.92 44.55
C ASP A 24 14.31 -43.18 43.27
N SER A 25 13.36 -42.26 43.42
CA SER A 25 13.34 -41.03 42.64
C SER A 25 12.99 -39.86 43.55
N PRO A 26 13.81 -38.79 43.57
CA PRO A 26 13.64 -37.65 44.44
C PRO A 26 12.42 -36.85 43.99
N ASN A 27 11.68 -36.33 44.97
CA ASN A 27 10.72 -35.26 44.78
C ASN A 27 11.40 -34.05 44.10
N PRO A 28 10.79 -33.46 43.05
CA PRO A 28 11.01 -32.06 42.73
C PRO A 28 9.67 -31.33 42.68
N ASP A 29 8.96 -31.26 43.80
CA ASP A 29 8.41 -29.97 44.17
C ASP A 29 9.60 -29.00 44.28
N ASN A 30 9.49 -27.91 43.51
CA ASN A 30 10.31 -26.71 43.54
C ASN A 30 11.50 -26.69 42.56
N GLN A 31 11.25 -26.35 41.29
CA GLN A 31 11.91 -25.26 40.55
C GLN A 31 11.08 -24.86 39.31
N ASN A 32 10.07 -24.01 39.49
CA ASN A 32 9.71 -23.02 38.47
C ASN A 32 9.33 -21.73 39.19
N THR A 33 10.35 -21.00 39.65
CA THR A 33 10.16 -19.75 40.40
C THR A 33 10.42 -18.57 39.48
N GLY A 34 9.34 -18.14 38.80
CA GLY A 34 9.06 -16.78 38.33
C GLY A 34 9.59 -16.40 36.95
N THR A 35 8.80 -16.61 35.89
CA THR A 35 8.96 -15.99 34.56
C THR A 35 8.00 -14.83 34.30
N ALA A 36 6.85 -14.80 34.97
CA ALA A 36 5.87 -13.72 34.83
C ALA A 36 6.39 -12.36 35.37
N VAL A 37 5.95 -11.28 34.73
CA VAL A 37 6.28 -9.89 35.07
C VAL A 37 5.36 -9.44 36.20
N LYS A 38 5.86 -8.62 37.12
CA LYS A 38 5.01 -8.05 38.17
C LYS A 38 4.50 -6.68 37.77
N SER A 39 3.24 -6.42 38.07
CA SER A 39 2.73 -5.05 38.07
C SER A 39 3.42 -4.23 39.16
N ASP A 40 3.66 -2.96 38.82
CA ASP A 40 4.26 -1.97 39.70
C ASP A 40 3.18 -1.09 40.36
N LEU A 41 1.95 -1.10 39.85
CA LEU A 41 0.80 -0.30 40.28
C LEU A 41 -0.52 -0.95 39.84
N VAL A 42 -1.59 -0.73 40.60
CA VAL A 42 -2.98 -1.12 40.27
C VAL A 42 -3.88 0.12 40.45
N THR A 43 -4.90 0.27 39.62
CA THR A 43 -5.89 1.36 39.75
C THR A 43 -6.65 1.27 41.08
N ALA A 44 -7.03 2.43 41.61
CA ALA A 44 -7.71 2.53 42.91
C ALA A 44 -9.23 2.26 42.81
N THR A 45 -9.82 2.52 41.64
CA THR A 45 -11.22 2.19 41.32
C THR A 45 -11.26 0.90 40.53
N HIS A 46 -12.29 0.09 40.79
CA HIS A 46 -12.64 -1.11 40.05
C HIS A 46 -13.98 -0.91 39.33
N TYR A 47 -14.20 -1.65 38.25
CA TYR A 47 -15.44 -1.63 37.48
C TYR A 47 -15.97 -3.04 37.27
N SER A 48 -17.26 -3.16 36.92
CA SER A 48 -17.87 -4.47 36.69
C SER A 48 -17.38 -5.10 35.39
N ASP A 49 -17.17 -4.27 34.38
CA ASP A 49 -16.83 -4.70 33.04
C ASP A 49 -15.89 -3.69 32.39
N ILE A 50 -14.84 -4.22 31.76
CA ILE A 50 -13.79 -3.43 31.14
C ILE A 50 -13.84 -3.71 29.64
N ALA A 51 -13.95 -2.66 28.82
CA ALA A 51 -13.93 -2.79 27.38
C ALA A 51 -12.50 -2.61 26.84
N ASP A 52 -12.02 -1.37 26.76
CA ASP A 52 -10.76 -1.03 26.09
C ASP A 52 -10.01 0.12 26.80
N ALA A 53 -8.78 0.41 26.38
CA ALA A 53 -7.99 1.49 26.95
C ALA A 53 -7.04 2.15 25.96
N THR A 54 -6.76 3.42 26.20
CA THR A 54 -5.68 4.17 25.54
C THR A 54 -4.95 5.06 26.53
N VAL A 55 -3.77 5.58 26.17
CA VAL A 55 -3.03 6.53 27.01
C VAL A 55 -2.90 7.86 26.30
N TRP A 56 -3.32 8.95 26.94
CA TRP A 56 -2.91 10.30 26.58
C TRP A 56 -1.55 10.64 27.18
N GLN A 57 -0.58 10.97 26.33
CA GLN A 57 0.80 11.27 26.70
C GLN A 57 1.11 12.77 26.60
N ASP A 58 1.27 13.44 27.75
CA ASP A 58 1.76 14.81 27.82
C ASP A 58 3.16 14.94 27.15
N PRO A 59 3.35 15.90 26.23
CA PRO A 59 4.60 16.02 25.46
C PRO A 59 5.83 16.40 26.27
N GLU A 60 5.67 16.97 27.47
CA GLU A 60 6.75 17.55 28.26
C GLU A 60 6.94 16.88 29.63
N ASN A 61 5.89 16.27 30.19
CA ASN A 61 5.90 15.74 31.55
C ASN A 61 5.16 14.42 31.67
N GLN A 62 5.92 13.34 31.76
CA GLN A 62 5.39 11.97 31.87
C GLN A 62 4.47 11.74 33.08
N ASN A 63 4.61 12.49 34.18
CA ASN A 63 3.70 12.36 35.33
C ASN A 63 2.29 12.88 35.04
N LYS A 64 2.09 13.52 33.89
CA LYS A 64 0.79 13.99 33.42
C LYS A 64 0.14 13.05 32.42
N HIS A 65 0.78 11.94 32.07
CA HIS A 65 0.09 10.92 31.27
C HIS A 65 -1.22 10.49 31.95
N ARG A 66 -2.18 10.10 31.11
CA ARG A 66 -3.50 9.64 31.57
C ARG A 66 -3.86 8.35 30.88
N LEU A 67 -4.18 7.34 31.67
CA LEU A 67 -4.88 6.17 31.18
C LEU A 67 -6.36 6.56 31.02
N ILE A 68 -6.90 6.35 29.83
CA ILE A 68 -8.30 6.56 29.49
C ILE A 68 -8.88 5.18 29.19
N VAL A 69 -9.99 4.84 29.83
CA VAL A 69 -10.59 3.50 29.75
C VAL A 69 -12.05 3.60 29.42
N THR A 70 -12.51 2.71 28.56
CA THR A 70 -13.91 2.50 28.24
C THR A 70 -14.43 1.26 28.95
N LEU A 71 -15.68 1.30 29.35
CA LEU A 71 -16.28 0.34 30.27
C LEU A 71 -17.67 -0.03 29.75
N GLU A 72 -17.93 -1.33 29.63
CA GLU A 72 -19.25 -1.84 29.24
C GLU A 72 -20.26 -1.48 30.35
N GLY A 73 -21.28 -0.70 30.01
CA GLY A 73 -22.28 -0.17 30.95
C GLY A 73 -21.82 0.86 32.01
N ASP A 74 -20.52 1.06 32.25
CA ASP A 74 -19.99 1.97 33.29
C ASP A 74 -19.34 3.26 32.73
N GLY A 75 -19.24 3.38 31.40
CA GLY A 75 -18.90 4.61 30.70
C GLY A 75 -17.39 4.85 30.48
N LEU A 76 -16.94 6.10 30.64
CA LEU A 76 -15.58 6.54 30.34
C LEU A 76 -14.88 7.03 31.61
N ALA A 77 -13.72 6.46 31.95
CA ALA A 77 -12.95 6.86 33.11
C ALA A 77 -11.50 7.25 32.76
N VAL A 78 -10.90 8.12 33.57
CA VAL A 78 -9.53 8.57 33.40
C VAL A 78 -8.75 8.42 34.70
N PHE A 79 -7.58 7.80 34.61
CA PHE A 79 -6.67 7.59 35.72
C PHE A 79 -5.37 8.38 35.53
N ASP A 80 -4.83 8.89 36.63
CA ASP A 80 -3.48 9.46 36.66
C ASP A 80 -2.39 8.37 36.75
N GLU A 81 -1.12 8.78 36.64
CA GLU A 81 0.04 7.89 36.77
C GLU A 81 0.21 7.23 38.16
N ASN A 82 -0.65 7.56 39.14
CA ASN A 82 -0.71 6.87 40.44
C ASN A 82 -1.93 5.95 40.54
N GLY A 83 -2.66 5.73 39.44
CA GLY A 83 -3.84 4.87 39.40
C GLY A 83 -5.05 5.50 40.10
N SER A 84 -5.04 6.80 40.38
CA SER A 84 -6.18 7.51 40.95
C SER A 84 -7.10 8.00 39.85
N GLU A 85 -8.39 7.72 39.98
CA GLU A 85 -9.42 8.25 39.08
C GLU A 85 -9.51 9.77 39.23
N VAL A 86 -9.45 10.48 38.10
CA VAL A 86 -9.47 11.95 38.02
C VAL A 86 -10.66 12.49 37.21
N PHE A 87 -11.32 11.62 36.45
CA PHE A 87 -12.52 11.91 35.67
C PHE A 87 -13.31 10.61 35.48
N HIS A 88 -14.64 10.72 35.50
CA HIS A 88 -15.58 9.64 35.19
C HIS A 88 -16.83 10.25 34.56
N ASP A 89 -17.27 9.68 33.44
CA ASP A 89 -18.53 9.97 32.74
C ASP A 89 -19.32 8.66 32.59
N ASP A 90 -20.43 8.56 33.32
CA ASP A 90 -21.35 7.42 33.34
C ASP A 90 -22.61 7.66 32.49
N SER A 91 -22.57 8.63 31.56
CA SER A 91 -23.74 9.06 30.80
C SER A 91 -24.15 8.14 29.65
N SER A 92 -23.20 7.40 29.07
CA SER A 92 -23.38 6.45 27.98
C SER A 92 -22.46 5.25 28.20
N GLU A 93 -22.76 4.14 27.55
CA GLU A 93 -21.82 3.05 27.35
C GLU A 93 -20.80 3.45 26.27
N PHE A 94 -19.52 3.12 26.50
CA PHE A 94 -18.46 3.36 25.53
C PHE A 94 -17.69 2.06 25.31
N LEU A 95 -17.40 1.75 24.04
CA LEU A 95 -16.59 0.61 23.61
C LEU A 95 -15.47 1.09 22.70
N GLY A 96 -14.31 0.43 22.73
CA GLY A 96 -13.13 0.83 21.96
C GLY A 96 -12.56 2.20 22.34
N ALA A 97 -11.24 2.37 22.30
CA ALA A 97 -10.62 3.66 22.54
C ALA A 97 -9.30 3.81 21.79
N ASP A 98 -9.18 4.85 20.98
CA ASP A 98 -7.89 5.19 20.36
C ASP A 98 -7.65 6.70 20.35
N ILE A 99 -6.37 7.08 20.34
CA ILE A 99 -5.92 8.47 20.45
C ILE A 99 -4.85 8.82 19.41
N ARG A 100 -4.97 10.03 18.84
CA ARG A 100 -3.94 10.65 18.00
C ARG A 100 -3.62 12.06 18.45
N TYR A 101 -2.40 12.50 18.18
CA TYR A 101 -1.84 13.70 18.79
C TYR A 101 -1.59 14.82 17.78
N GLY A 102 -1.72 16.06 18.25
CA GLY A 102 -1.38 17.25 17.48
C GLY A 102 -2.08 17.32 16.12
N ILE A 103 -3.35 16.95 16.06
CA ILE A 103 -4.22 17.13 14.90
C ILE A 103 -4.49 18.63 14.75
N LYS A 104 -4.30 19.19 13.55
CA LYS A 104 -4.34 20.65 13.35
C LYS A 104 -5.45 21.06 12.39
N ASP A 105 -6.09 22.19 12.70
CA ASP A 105 -6.99 22.89 11.79
C ASP A 105 -6.22 23.81 10.82
N ILE A 106 -6.94 24.42 9.86
CA ILE A 106 -6.34 25.33 8.87
C ILE A 106 -5.72 26.60 9.50
N ASN A 107 -6.14 26.95 10.72
CA ASN A 107 -5.63 28.09 11.48
C ASN A 107 -4.41 27.74 12.34
N GLY A 108 -4.01 26.47 12.36
CA GLY A 108 -2.90 25.93 13.14
C GLY A 108 -3.23 25.67 14.62
N ASN A 109 -4.50 25.71 15.02
CA ASN A 109 -4.94 25.21 16.32
C ASN A 109 -4.76 23.69 16.34
N ALA A 110 -4.23 23.15 17.44
CA ALA A 110 -3.95 21.73 17.57
C ALA A 110 -4.79 21.08 18.67
N VAL A 111 -5.14 19.81 18.49
CA VAL A 111 -5.85 18.99 19.46
C VAL A 111 -5.20 17.60 19.56
N ASP A 112 -5.21 17.03 20.76
CA ASP A 112 -5.02 15.60 20.96
C ASP A 112 -6.41 14.96 20.96
N LEU A 113 -6.66 14.11 19.97
CA LEU A 113 -7.95 13.59 19.57
C LEU A 113 -8.13 12.18 20.10
N LEU A 114 -9.10 11.99 21.00
CA LEU A 114 -9.62 10.69 21.42
C LEU A 114 -10.85 10.34 20.59
N ALA A 115 -10.96 9.09 20.16
CA ALA A 115 -12.17 8.52 19.57
C ALA A 115 -12.62 7.30 20.39
N VAL A 116 -13.93 7.18 20.60
CA VAL A 116 -14.58 6.06 21.29
C VAL A 116 -15.88 5.68 20.57
N GLY A 117 -16.27 4.41 20.68
CA GLY A 117 -17.49 3.88 20.09
C GLY A 117 -18.65 4.00 21.06
N LEU A 118 -19.83 4.29 20.53
CA LEU A 118 -21.09 4.31 21.26
C LEU A 118 -22.03 3.29 20.63
N PRO A 119 -22.17 2.10 21.23
CA PRO A 119 -23.00 1.04 20.67
C PRO A 119 -24.48 1.43 20.60
N GLU A 120 -25.06 2.01 21.66
CA GLU A 120 -26.48 2.37 21.67
C GLU A 120 -26.84 3.50 20.67
N GLU A 121 -25.90 4.39 20.39
CA GLU A 121 -26.07 5.50 19.45
C GLU A 121 -25.61 5.18 18.03
N GLU A 122 -25.04 3.99 17.79
CA GLU A 122 -24.44 3.57 16.51
C GLU A 122 -23.50 4.67 15.98
N SER A 123 -22.50 5.08 16.78
CA SER A 123 -21.63 6.22 16.40
C SER A 123 -20.22 6.15 16.97
N ILE A 124 -19.31 6.90 16.34
CA ILE A 124 -17.99 7.25 16.90
C ILE A 124 -18.09 8.65 17.50
N ARG A 125 -17.76 8.80 18.78
CA ARG A 125 -17.64 10.12 19.43
C ARG A 125 -16.19 10.53 19.57
N PHE A 126 -15.95 11.80 19.33
CA PHE A 126 -14.63 12.41 19.39
C PHE A 126 -14.52 13.37 20.55
N PHE A 127 -13.35 13.37 21.20
CA PHE A 127 -13.03 14.28 22.28
C PHE A 127 -11.66 14.92 22.10
N SER A 128 -11.54 16.16 22.56
CA SER A 128 -10.24 16.75 22.86
C SER A 128 -9.80 16.31 24.24
N VAL A 129 -8.52 15.96 24.37
CA VAL A 129 -7.92 15.58 25.64
C VAL A 129 -6.83 16.57 26.03
N PHE A 130 -6.92 17.08 27.25
CA PHE A 130 -5.85 17.89 27.86
C PHE A 130 -5.82 17.69 29.37
N ASP A 131 -4.77 17.02 29.87
CA ASP A 131 -4.61 16.72 31.29
C ASP A 131 -5.83 15.94 31.82
N ASN A 132 -6.59 16.47 32.77
CA ASN A 132 -7.81 15.83 33.30
C ASN A 132 -9.08 16.21 32.52
N THR A 133 -8.95 16.90 31.39
CA THR A 133 -10.08 17.50 30.68
C THR A 133 -10.35 16.70 29.41
N ILE A 134 -11.60 16.26 29.26
CA ILE A 134 -12.14 15.63 28.07
C ILE A 134 -13.33 16.48 27.61
N GLU A 135 -13.26 17.07 26.42
CA GLU A 135 -14.34 17.90 25.85
C GLU A 135 -14.79 17.35 24.49
N PRO A 136 -16.11 17.18 24.26
CA PRO A 136 -16.62 16.59 23.02
C PRO A 136 -16.37 17.50 21.81
N LEU A 137 -16.00 16.88 20.69
CA LEU A 137 -15.70 17.54 19.42
C LEU A 137 -16.72 17.21 18.31
N GLY A 138 -17.57 16.21 18.50
CA GLY A 138 -18.57 15.79 17.52
C GLY A 138 -18.69 14.28 17.47
N ASP A 139 -19.67 13.81 16.70
CA ASP A 139 -19.97 12.40 16.48
C ASP A 139 -20.04 12.11 14.97
N ILE A 140 -19.68 10.89 14.58
CA ILE A 140 -19.92 10.34 13.23
C ILE A 140 -20.84 9.13 13.37
N SER A 141 -22.00 9.18 12.74
CA SER A 141 -22.95 8.07 12.73
C SER A 141 -22.41 6.88 11.93
N LEU A 142 -22.70 5.68 12.42
CA LEU A 142 -22.34 4.40 11.84
C LEU A 142 -23.61 3.66 11.42
N PRO A 143 -23.52 2.75 10.42
CA PRO A 143 -24.62 1.85 10.08
C PRO A 143 -24.63 0.56 10.91
N VAL A 144 -23.74 0.44 11.91
CA VAL A 144 -23.53 -0.73 12.78
C VAL A 144 -23.24 -0.30 14.21
N GLU A 145 -23.47 -1.19 15.16
CA GLU A 145 -23.03 -1.02 16.55
C GLU A 145 -21.50 -1.25 16.63
N PRO A 146 -20.70 -0.23 17.03
CA PRO A 146 -19.24 -0.38 17.11
C PRO A 146 -18.80 -1.27 18.28
N SER A 147 -17.91 -2.23 18.02
CA SER A 147 -17.21 -3.04 19.04
C SER A 147 -15.81 -2.51 19.37
N ALA A 148 -15.06 -2.05 18.38
CA ALA A 148 -13.74 -1.42 18.56
C ALA A 148 -13.57 -0.19 17.66
N ILE A 149 -12.70 0.73 18.08
CA ILE A 149 -12.36 1.96 17.36
C ILE A 149 -10.85 2.06 17.19
N CYS A 150 -10.40 2.40 15.98
CA CYS A 150 -9.01 2.74 15.71
C CYS A 150 -8.93 4.00 14.85
N LEU A 151 -8.08 4.93 15.28
CA LEU A 151 -7.73 6.13 14.53
C LEU A 151 -6.54 5.83 13.63
N TYR A 152 -6.42 6.60 12.56
CA TYR A 152 -5.24 6.59 11.72
C TYR A 152 -4.94 8.00 11.27
N LYS A 153 -3.71 8.43 11.52
CA LYS A 153 -3.17 9.65 10.92
C LYS A 153 -2.10 9.23 9.94
N ASN A 154 -2.38 9.36 8.65
CA ASN A 154 -1.36 9.19 7.63
C ASN A 154 -0.27 10.23 7.90
N ILE A 155 0.91 9.77 8.34
CA ILE A 155 2.02 10.64 8.77
C ILE A 155 2.63 11.43 7.62
N THR A 156 2.16 11.18 6.41
CA THR A 156 2.72 11.70 5.18
C THR A 156 1.79 12.69 4.51
N THR A 157 0.52 12.35 4.38
CA THR A 157 -0.50 13.24 3.82
C THR A 157 -1.11 14.15 4.89
N GLY A 158 -1.06 13.73 6.15
CA GLY A 158 -1.79 14.35 7.26
C GLY A 158 -3.27 13.97 7.30
N GLU A 159 -3.72 13.11 6.37
CA GLU A 159 -5.06 12.56 6.36
C GLU A 159 -5.37 11.85 7.66
N LEU A 160 -6.60 12.00 8.12
CA LEU A 160 -7.08 11.42 9.35
C LEU A 160 -8.31 10.58 9.04
N THR A 161 -8.30 9.33 9.49
CA THR A 161 -9.47 8.45 9.42
C THR A 161 -9.84 7.91 10.79
N ALA A 162 -11.11 7.64 10.97
CA ALA A 162 -11.62 6.85 12.08
C ALA A 162 -12.25 5.57 11.53
N THR A 163 -11.86 4.44 12.10
CA THR A 163 -12.36 3.11 11.74
C THR A 163 -13.12 2.54 12.93
N ALA A 164 -14.28 1.96 12.66
CA ALA A 164 -15.06 1.19 13.60
C ALA A 164 -15.18 -0.26 13.12
N THR A 165 -15.19 -1.21 14.05
CA THR A 165 -15.51 -2.62 13.78
C THR A 165 -16.85 -3.01 14.41
N SER A 166 -17.45 -4.12 13.99
CA SER A 166 -18.63 -4.71 14.65
C SER A 166 -18.39 -6.18 15.00
N GLU A 167 -19.19 -6.70 15.94
CA GLU A 167 -19.25 -8.13 16.25
C GLU A 167 -19.74 -8.99 15.08
N GLU A 168 -20.40 -8.39 14.07
CA GLU A 168 -20.82 -9.10 12.85
C GLU A 168 -19.71 -9.19 11.78
N GLY A 169 -18.51 -8.69 12.07
CA GLY A 169 -17.37 -8.75 11.16
C GLY A 169 -17.17 -7.51 10.30
N ASP A 170 -17.98 -6.45 10.47
CA ASP A 170 -17.84 -5.25 9.67
C ASP A 170 -16.63 -4.42 10.09
N VAL A 171 -15.98 -3.81 9.10
CA VAL A 171 -14.95 -2.80 9.27
C VAL A 171 -15.33 -1.61 8.40
N ILE A 172 -15.55 -0.45 9.04
CA ILE A 172 -16.08 0.74 8.40
C ILE A 172 -15.17 1.92 8.72
N GLN A 173 -14.68 2.61 7.69
CA GLN A 173 -13.74 3.70 7.81
C GLN A 173 -14.31 5.00 7.25
N TYR A 174 -14.09 6.11 7.96
CA TYR A 174 -14.46 7.45 7.54
C TYR A 174 -13.24 8.36 7.52
N LYS A 175 -13.08 9.18 6.47
CA LYS A 175 -12.14 10.31 6.49
C LYS A 175 -12.74 11.45 7.30
N ILE A 176 -11.96 11.99 8.22
CA ILE A 176 -12.39 13.03 9.16
C ILE A 176 -11.41 14.20 9.15
N GLU A 177 -11.91 15.38 9.50
CA GLU A 177 -11.09 16.58 9.70
C GLU A 177 -11.39 17.24 11.04
N PHE A 178 -10.39 17.95 11.57
CA PHE A 178 -10.55 18.83 12.72
C PHE A 178 -10.55 20.28 12.24
N GLU A 179 -11.71 20.93 12.28
CA GLU A 179 -11.86 22.28 11.76
C GLU A 179 -12.79 23.10 12.67
N ASN A 180 -12.37 24.32 13.01
CA ASN A 180 -13.11 25.23 13.90
C ASN A 180 -13.51 24.63 15.27
N GLY A 181 -12.68 23.73 15.81
CA GLY A 181 -12.90 23.11 17.12
C GLY A 181 -13.92 21.96 17.11
N GLN A 182 -14.22 21.39 15.95
CA GLN A 182 -15.11 20.23 15.82
C GLN A 182 -14.48 19.17 14.91
N ILE A 183 -14.93 17.92 15.05
CA ILE A 183 -14.64 16.84 14.11
C ILE A 183 -15.85 16.67 13.17
N SER A 184 -15.58 16.51 11.89
CA SER A 184 -16.58 16.20 10.87
C SER A 184 -16.00 15.28 9.80
N SER A 185 -16.86 14.57 9.06
CA SER A 185 -16.44 13.81 7.88
C SER A 185 -16.04 14.77 6.76
N THR A 186 -14.95 14.44 6.05
CA THR A 186 -14.54 15.19 4.84
C THR A 186 -15.29 14.72 3.60
N VAL A 187 -15.83 13.50 3.63
CA VAL A 187 -16.57 12.88 2.52
C VAL A 187 -18.02 12.72 2.96
N ASN A 188 -18.92 13.42 2.29
CA ASN A 188 -20.34 13.44 2.62
C ASN A 188 -21.18 13.33 1.35
N ASP A 189 -22.39 12.80 1.49
CA ASP A 189 -23.36 12.74 0.41
C ASP A 189 -23.98 14.12 0.10
N GLU A 190 -24.91 14.15 -0.85
CA GLU A 190 -25.59 15.40 -1.24
C GLU A 190 -26.47 16.01 -0.13
N PHE A 191 -26.77 15.25 0.92
CA PHE A 191 -27.54 15.67 2.10
C PHE A 191 -26.64 16.08 3.27
N GLY A 192 -25.33 15.83 3.18
CA GLY A 192 -24.35 16.12 4.22
C GLY A 192 -24.17 14.97 5.21
N ASP A 193 -24.66 13.77 4.90
CA ASP A 193 -24.44 12.58 5.71
C ASP A 193 -23.05 11.98 5.39
N PRO A 194 -22.27 11.54 6.39
CA PRO A 194 -20.95 10.94 6.15
C PRO A 194 -21.01 9.72 5.23
N ILE A 195 -20.09 9.65 4.26
CA ILE A 195 -19.88 8.47 3.44
C ILE A 195 -18.67 7.71 3.98
N ALA A 196 -18.84 6.41 4.25
CA ALA A 196 -17.73 5.54 4.56
C ALA A 196 -16.81 5.44 3.34
N VAL A 197 -15.54 5.80 3.50
CA VAL A 197 -14.53 5.68 2.45
C VAL A 197 -14.09 4.23 2.24
N ARG A 198 -14.43 3.36 3.20
CA ARG A 198 -14.23 1.92 3.09
C ARG A 198 -15.23 1.18 3.98
N HIS A 199 -15.82 0.13 3.43
CA HIS A 199 -16.66 -0.81 4.19
C HIS A 199 -16.46 -2.22 3.63
N PHE A 200 -16.00 -3.13 4.48
CA PHE A 200 -15.85 -4.54 4.14
C PHE A 200 -16.15 -5.42 5.36
N ASN A 201 -16.38 -6.70 5.11
CA ASN A 201 -16.61 -7.68 6.17
C ASN A 201 -15.43 -8.66 6.23
N VAL A 202 -14.83 -8.78 7.41
CA VAL A 202 -13.73 -9.71 7.72
C VAL A 202 -14.26 -11.12 7.90
N GLY A 203 -15.45 -11.24 8.49
CA GLY A 203 -16.04 -12.47 9.02
C GLY A 203 -15.71 -12.65 10.50
N GLY A 204 -16.52 -13.45 11.20
CA GLY A 204 -16.34 -13.74 12.63
C GLY A 204 -16.70 -12.57 13.54
N GLU A 205 -16.41 -12.75 14.82
CA GLU A 205 -16.57 -11.74 15.88
C GLU A 205 -15.27 -10.94 16.00
N LEU A 206 -15.36 -9.61 15.89
CA LEU A 206 -14.20 -8.72 15.93
C LEU A 206 -14.08 -8.05 17.29
N SER A 207 -12.96 -8.28 17.97
CA SER A 207 -12.67 -7.78 19.32
C SER A 207 -11.85 -6.50 19.32
N ALA A 208 -10.91 -6.34 18.39
CA ALA A 208 -10.00 -5.21 18.38
C ALA A 208 -9.55 -4.78 16.98
N CYS A 209 -9.18 -3.52 16.86
CA CYS A 209 -8.43 -3.01 15.73
C CYS A 209 -7.34 -2.04 16.19
N ILE A 210 -6.23 -1.99 15.44
CA ILE A 210 -5.17 -0.99 15.63
C ILE A 210 -4.56 -0.65 14.28
N ILE A 211 -4.17 0.61 14.08
CA ILE A 211 -3.55 1.05 12.83
C ILE A 211 -2.11 1.50 13.07
N ASP A 212 -1.19 0.96 12.27
CA ASP A 212 0.18 1.44 12.16
C ASP A 212 0.23 2.69 11.28
N ASP A 213 0.33 3.86 11.92
CA ASP A 213 0.34 5.17 11.28
C ASP A 213 1.47 5.36 10.25
N GLN A 214 2.62 4.70 10.46
CA GLN A 214 3.79 4.86 9.60
C GLN A 214 3.82 3.85 8.44
N ASN A 215 3.27 2.65 8.63
CA ASN A 215 3.21 1.62 7.58
C ASN A 215 1.85 1.56 6.86
N ALA A 216 0.89 2.42 7.24
CA ALA A 216 -0.48 2.45 6.74
C ALA A 216 -1.11 1.04 6.74
N THR A 217 -1.02 0.34 7.88
CA THR A 217 -1.51 -1.04 8.01
C THR A 217 -2.52 -1.16 9.15
N LEU A 218 -3.72 -1.61 8.81
CA LEU A 218 -4.83 -1.86 9.72
C LEU A 218 -4.76 -3.33 10.15
N TYR A 219 -4.64 -3.55 11.45
CA TYR A 219 -4.74 -4.87 12.05
C TYR A 219 -6.14 -5.02 12.66
N VAL A 220 -6.78 -6.15 12.38
CA VAL A 220 -8.10 -6.51 12.91
C VAL A 220 -8.00 -7.89 13.56
N ALA A 221 -8.42 -7.98 14.82
CA ALA A 221 -8.52 -9.22 15.56
C ALA A 221 -9.90 -9.85 15.30
N GLU A 222 -9.91 -11.06 14.74
CA GLU A 222 -11.08 -11.95 14.65
C GLU A 222 -10.90 -13.02 15.73
N GLN A 223 -11.65 -12.92 16.84
CA GLN A 223 -11.40 -13.64 18.11
C GLN A 223 -11.06 -15.12 17.91
N ASP A 224 -11.93 -15.82 17.17
CA ASP A 224 -11.90 -17.27 16.96
C ASP A 224 -11.02 -17.71 15.75
N LEU A 225 -10.28 -16.79 15.12
CA LEU A 225 -9.49 -17.11 13.93
C LEU A 225 -8.05 -16.60 13.98
N GLY A 226 -7.86 -15.34 14.34
CA GLY A 226 -6.54 -14.72 14.40
C GLY A 226 -6.52 -13.24 14.03
N ILE A 227 -5.33 -12.75 13.69
CA ILE A 227 -5.10 -11.34 13.39
C ILE A 227 -4.92 -11.17 11.88
N TRP A 228 -5.71 -10.28 11.29
CA TRP A 228 -5.64 -9.91 9.88
C TRP A 228 -4.96 -8.57 9.71
N ALA A 229 -4.15 -8.43 8.66
CA ALA A 229 -3.58 -7.18 8.20
C ALA A 229 -4.21 -6.74 6.87
N TYR A 230 -4.53 -5.46 6.78
CA TYR A 230 -5.06 -4.76 5.61
C TYR A 230 -4.28 -3.46 5.39
N GLY A 231 -4.30 -2.90 4.18
CA GLY A 231 -3.90 -1.49 4.00
C GLY A 231 -4.84 -0.55 4.75
N SER A 232 -4.36 0.59 5.25
CA SER A 232 -5.17 1.57 6.00
C SER A 232 -5.62 2.77 5.17
N ASP A 233 -4.91 3.11 4.10
CA ASP A 233 -5.39 4.19 3.23
C ASP A 233 -6.64 3.71 2.50
N ALA A 234 -7.58 4.63 2.27
CA ALA A 234 -8.85 4.30 1.62
C ALA A 234 -8.67 3.76 0.19
N GLU A 235 -7.59 4.19 -0.48
CA GLU A 235 -7.28 3.92 -1.89
C GLU A 235 -6.24 2.78 -2.04
N ASN A 236 -5.44 2.52 -0.99
CA ASN A 236 -4.38 1.51 -1.03
C ASN A 236 -4.81 0.25 -0.27
N VAL A 237 -5.53 -0.63 -0.96
CA VAL A 237 -5.98 -1.90 -0.40
C VAL A 237 -4.88 -2.96 -0.60
N LYS A 238 -3.88 -2.98 0.30
CA LYS A 238 -2.99 -4.15 0.40
C LYS A 238 -3.84 -5.42 0.55
N GLU A 239 -3.43 -6.50 -0.09
CA GLU A 239 -4.09 -7.80 0.04
C GLU A 239 -4.27 -8.19 1.51
N ARG A 240 -5.43 -8.79 1.83
CA ARG A 240 -5.71 -9.35 3.17
C ARG A 240 -4.67 -10.42 3.49
N ARG A 241 -3.87 -10.19 4.53
CA ARG A 241 -2.86 -11.15 5.01
C ARG A 241 -3.16 -11.59 6.44
N LEU A 242 -3.07 -12.89 6.69
CA LEU A 242 -3.11 -13.43 8.05
C LEU A 242 -1.75 -13.21 8.72
N VAL A 243 -1.74 -12.49 9.84
CA VAL A 243 -0.52 -12.21 10.63
C VAL A 243 -0.19 -13.42 11.49
N ASP A 244 -1.17 -13.91 12.24
CA ASP A 244 -1.10 -15.14 13.02
C ASP A 244 -2.51 -15.70 13.17
N SER A 245 -2.63 -16.98 13.48
CA SER A 245 -3.90 -17.67 13.66
C SER A 245 -4.01 -18.30 15.03
N ILE A 246 -5.20 -18.74 15.39
CA ILE A 246 -5.39 -19.57 16.58
C ILE A 246 -4.69 -20.92 16.48
N GLU A 247 -4.43 -21.55 17.62
CA GLU A 247 -3.92 -22.91 17.71
C GLU A 247 -4.83 -23.90 16.96
N PRO A 248 -4.28 -24.95 16.30
CA PRO A 248 -2.87 -25.36 16.33
C PRO A 248 -2.02 -24.79 15.17
N LEU A 249 -2.57 -23.88 14.36
CA LEU A 249 -1.87 -23.35 13.17
C LEU A 249 -0.98 -22.15 13.49
N GLY A 250 -1.35 -21.37 14.51
CA GLY A 250 -0.57 -20.25 15.01
C GLY A 250 -0.44 -20.30 16.53
N HIS A 251 -0.26 -19.14 17.14
CA HIS A 251 0.05 -19.00 18.58
C HIS A 251 -1.09 -18.45 19.43
N LEU A 252 -2.14 -17.94 18.79
CA LEU A 252 -3.30 -17.33 19.45
C LEU A 252 -4.26 -18.40 19.98
N GLN A 253 -5.14 -18.03 20.89
CA GLN A 253 -6.28 -18.84 21.31
C GLN A 253 -7.58 -18.06 21.17
N GLU A 254 -7.64 -16.85 21.72
CA GLU A 254 -8.81 -15.97 21.71
C GLU A 254 -8.32 -14.53 21.86
N VAL A 255 -8.11 -13.86 20.73
CA VAL A 255 -7.48 -12.53 20.69
C VAL A 255 -8.49 -11.45 21.02
N GLU A 256 -8.21 -10.62 22.02
CA GLU A 256 -9.14 -9.61 22.55
C GLU A 256 -8.67 -8.17 22.33
N GLY A 257 -7.36 -7.92 22.41
CA GLY A 257 -6.81 -6.56 22.36
C GLY A 257 -5.59 -6.46 21.47
N LEU A 258 -5.42 -5.33 20.79
CA LEU A 258 -4.25 -5.04 19.95
C LEU A 258 -3.66 -3.68 20.29
N GLU A 259 -2.34 -3.58 20.33
CA GLU A 259 -1.65 -2.32 20.60
C GLU A 259 -0.31 -2.23 19.85
N MET A 260 0.07 -1.01 19.49
CA MET A 260 1.28 -0.74 18.71
C MET A 260 2.36 -0.08 19.56
N VAL A 261 3.56 -0.64 19.52
CA VAL A 261 4.77 -0.05 20.10
C VAL A 261 5.64 0.50 19.00
N TYR A 262 5.81 1.82 18.96
CA TYR A 262 6.72 2.46 18.00
C TYR A 262 8.11 2.66 18.58
N GLN A 263 9.13 2.40 17.75
CA GLN A 263 10.53 2.71 18.03
C GLN A 263 11.17 3.45 16.83
N PRO A 264 12.30 4.15 17.03
CA PRO A 264 12.99 4.82 15.94
C PRO A 264 13.38 3.90 14.78
N ASN A 265 13.45 4.46 13.57
CA ASN A 265 13.86 3.79 12.33
C ASN A 265 12.90 2.66 11.88
N GLY A 266 11.59 2.85 12.03
CA GLY A 266 10.59 1.88 11.56
C GLY A 266 10.44 0.63 12.44
N LYS A 267 11.19 0.53 13.53
CA LYS A 267 11.13 -0.60 14.46
C LYS A 267 9.92 -0.50 15.38
N GLY A 268 9.62 -1.60 16.05
CA GLY A 268 8.53 -1.65 17.00
C GLY A 268 7.95 -3.05 17.14
N TYR A 269 6.79 -3.10 17.79
CA TYR A 269 6.06 -4.34 18.03
C TYR A 269 4.56 -4.14 17.84
N LEU A 270 3.90 -5.13 17.26
CA LEU A 270 2.47 -5.35 17.48
C LEU A 270 2.34 -6.27 18.70
N ILE A 271 1.52 -5.88 19.68
CA ILE A 271 1.20 -6.71 20.85
C ILE A 271 -0.25 -7.12 20.77
N ALA A 272 -0.52 -8.41 20.95
CA ALA A 272 -1.86 -8.95 21.12
C ALA A 272 -2.07 -9.34 22.59
N ALA A 273 -3.17 -8.88 23.18
CA ALA A 273 -3.74 -9.45 24.40
C ALA A 273 -4.67 -10.60 23.98
N ASP A 274 -4.39 -11.78 24.51
CA ASP A 274 -5.11 -13.01 24.18
C ASP A 274 -5.53 -13.71 25.48
N GLU A 275 -6.82 -14.00 25.60
CA GLU A 275 -7.44 -14.53 26.82
C GLU A 275 -6.79 -15.86 27.24
N GLY A 276 -6.50 -16.74 26.27
CA GLY A 276 -5.93 -18.07 26.54
C GLY A 276 -4.41 -18.13 26.51
N ALA A 277 -3.74 -17.19 25.82
CA ALA A 277 -2.31 -17.27 25.52
C ALA A 277 -1.46 -16.18 26.20
N GLY A 278 -2.07 -15.16 26.80
CA GLY A 278 -1.41 -14.04 27.46
C GLY A 278 -1.08 -12.90 26.50
N PHE A 279 0.08 -12.25 26.66
CA PHE A 279 0.48 -11.16 25.77
C PHE A 279 1.49 -11.64 24.73
N LEU A 280 1.11 -11.66 23.45
CA LEU A 280 1.96 -12.07 22.34
C LEU A 280 2.59 -10.86 21.67
N VAL A 281 3.85 -11.01 21.25
CA VAL A 281 4.65 -9.93 20.67
C VAL A 281 5.08 -10.34 19.27
N TYR A 282 4.77 -9.49 18.30
CA TYR A 282 5.13 -9.63 16.91
C TYR A 282 6.03 -8.48 16.50
N SER A 283 6.96 -8.71 15.58
CA SER A 283 7.77 -7.64 15.00
C SER A 283 6.89 -6.64 14.26
N ARG A 284 7.34 -5.40 14.14
CA ARG A 284 6.69 -4.41 13.28
C ARG A 284 7.35 -4.32 11.90
N ASP A 285 8.66 -4.55 11.84
CA ASP A 285 9.55 -4.31 10.69
C ASP A 285 9.82 -5.56 9.83
N ASN A 286 9.33 -6.74 10.22
CA ASN A 286 9.64 -8.00 9.53
C ASN A 286 8.37 -8.86 9.36
N ASN A 287 7.42 -8.35 8.54
CA ASN A 287 6.17 -9.03 8.19
C ASN A 287 5.31 -9.52 9.37
N ASN A 288 5.45 -8.89 10.53
CA ASN A 288 4.82 -9.31 11.78
C ASN A 288 5.22 -10.72 12.26
N ASP A 289 6.47 -11.13 12.07
CA ASP A 289 6.99 -12.37 12.64
C ASP A 289 6.78 -12.43 14.17
N TYR A 290 6.31 -13.56 14.68
CA TYR A 290 6.14 -13.83 16.10
C TYR A 290 7.49 -13.86 16.83
N LEU A 291 7.64 -13.03 17.86
CA LEU A 291 8.87 -12.89 18.63
C LEU A 291 8.82 -13.61 19.99
N GLY A 292 7.61 -13.86 20.51
CA GLY A 292 7.39 -14.55 21.76
C GLY A 292 6.18 -14.02 22.52
N LYS A 293 6.05 -14.45 23.77
CA LYS A 293 4.95 -14.04 24.65
C LYS A 293 5.40 -13.81 26.08
N PHE A 294 4.62 -13.04 26.84
CA PHE A 294 4.82 -12.82 28.26
C PHE A 294 3.52 -12.88 29.05
N GLU A 295 3.65 -13.19 30.34
CA GLU A 295 2.56 -13.26 31.31
C GLU A 295 2.82 -12.25 32.44
N VAL A 296 1.77 -11.80 33.09
CA VAL A 296 1.84 -10.89 34.24
C VAL A 296 1.24 -11.56 35.48
N ASP A 297 1.98 -11.50 36.59
CA ASP A 297 1.58 -12.10 37.86
C ASP A 297 0.22 -11.53 38.30
N GLY A 298 -0.83 -12.36 38.28
CA GLY A 298 -2.17 -11.98 38.74
C GLY A 298 -3.17 -11.66 37.63
N ILE A 299 -2.74 -11.61 36.37
CA ILE A 299 -3.62 -11.50 35.21
C ILE A 299 -3.77 -12.90 34.61
N GLU A 300 -4.95 -13.51 34.80
CA GLU A 300 -5.26 -14.84 34.26
C GLU A 300 -5.72 -14.75 32.80
N GLU A 301 -6.48 -13.70 32.46
CA GLU A 301 -7.06 -13.45 31.14
C GLU A 301 -6.67 -12.04 30.67
N ALA A 302 -6.08 -11.95 29.48
CA ALA A 302 -5.64 -10.68 28.90
C ALA A 302 -6.67 -10.16 27.89
N LYS A 303 -7.46 -9.15 28.29
CA LYS A 303 -8.50 -8.54 27.42
C LYS A 303 -7.99 -7.32 26.65
N ALA A 304 -7.53 -6.28 27.37
CA ALA A 304 -7.10 -5.02 26.77
C ALA A 304 -5.75 -4.54 27.30
N LEU A 305 -5.07 -3.71 26.52
CA LEU A 305 -3.81 -3.09 26.89
C LEU A 305 -3.64 -1.72 26.25
N ALA A 306 -2.91 -0.84 26.92
CA ALA A 306 -2.54 0.47 26.39
C ALA A 306 -1.05 0.75 26.61
N VAL A 307 -0.36 1.27 25.58
CA VAL A 307 1.08 1.53 25.63
C VAL A 307 1.39 3.02 25.80
N ALA A 308 2.28 3.32 26.75
CA ALA A 308 2.96 4.60 26.87
C ALA A 308 4.47 4.41 26.77
N ASN A 309 5.22 5.52 26.59
CA ASN A 309 6.67 5.48 26.44
C ASN A 309 7.44 4.83 27.61
N GLN A 310 6.83 4.69 28.80
CA GLN A 310 7.47 4.13 30.00
C GLN A 310 6.76 2.94 30.62
N ALA A 311 5.52 2.66 30.24
CA ALA A 311 4.73 1.61 30.85
C ALA A 311 3.69 1.05 29.89
N LEU A 312 3.28 -0.18 30.18
CA LEU A 312 2.07 -0.80 29.66
C LEU A 312 1.02 -0.75 30.77
N TRP A 313 -0.21 -0.41 30.41
CA TRP A 313 -1.39 -0.59 31.24
C TRP A 313 -2.16 -1.80 30.71
N LEU A 314 -2.53 -2.72 31.59
CA LEU A 314 -3.10 -4.02 31.24
C LEU A 314 -4.42 -4.20 31.99
N ALA A 315 -5.48 -4.57 31.30
CA ALA A 315 -6.76 -4.89 31.93
C ALA A 315 -6.68 -6.26 32.61
N ASN A 316 -7.13 -6.33 33.86
CA ASN A 316 -7.30 -7.57 34.62
C ASN A 316 -8.80 -7.76 34.90
N THR A 317 -9.46 -8.54 34.04
CA THR A 317 -10.92 -8.73 34.03
C THR A 317 -11.39 -9.81 35.00
N GLU A 318 -10.59 -10.86 35.21
CA GLU A 318 -10.92 -11.99 36.10
C GLU A 318 -10.60 -11.74 37.58
N ALA A 319 -10.08 -10.56 37.92
CA ALA A 319 -9.96 -10.17 39.32
C ALA A 319 -11.35 -10.11 39.98
N ASP A 320 -11.45 -10.50 41.26
CA ASP A 320 -12.68 -10.35 42.07
C ASP A 320 -13.28 -8.92 41.96
N GLU A 321 -12.42 -7.93 41.72
CA GLU A 321 -12.74 -6.54 41.42
C GLU A 321 -11.89 -6.13 40.19
N PRO A 322 -12.45 -6.09 38.96
CA PRO A 322 -11.70 -5.78 37.74
C PRO A 322 -10.98 -4.42 37.79
N VAL A 323 -9.71 -4.40 37.35
CA VAL A 323 -8.81 -3.24 37.49
C VAL A 323 -7.83 -3.16 36.32
N TYR A 324 -7.16 -2.02 36.19
CA TYR A 324 -5.98 -1.90 35.33
C TYR A 324 -4.70 -1.97 36.15
N GLU A 325 -3.74 -2.73 35.64
CA GLU A 325 -2.42 -2.91 36.22
C GLU A 325 -1.35 -2.26 35.34
N ARG A 326 -0.40 -1.57 35.96
CA ARG A 326 0.71 -0.93 35.25
C ARG A 326 1.98 -1.75 35.37
N VAL A 327 2.61 -2.04 34.25
CA VAL A 327 3.93 -2.68 34.17
C VAL A 327 4.92 -1.69 33.54
N SER A 328 5.99 -1.34 34.26
CA SER A 328 7.02 -0.48 33.64
C SER A 328 7.81 -1.21 32.55
N THR A 329 8.14 -0.48 31.49
CA THR A 329 8.97 -0.95 30.37
C THR A 329 10.35 -1.42 30.82
N GLU A 330 10.90 -0.85 31.89
CA GLU A 330 12.14 -1.31 32.53
C GLU A 330 11.96 -2.68 33.20
N SER A 331 10.86 -2.90 33.91
CA SER A 331 10.52 -4.22 34.48
C SER A 331 10.31 -5.26 33.38
N LEU A 332 9.58 -4.90 32.32
CA LEU A 332 9.33 -5.76 31.17
C LEU A 332 10.64 -6.15 30.45
N SER A 333 11.48 -5.18 30.12
CA SER A 333 12.78 -5.41 29.45
C SER A 333 13.75 -6.24 30.29
N ARG A 334 13.70 -6.15 31.62
CA ARG A 334 14.54 -6.98 32.51
C ARG A 334 14.06 -8.43 32.59
N LYS A 335 12.76 -8.66 32.39
CA LYS A 335 12.14 -9.95 32.60
C LYS A 335 12.04 -10.81 31.34
N LEU A 336 12.18 -10.18 30.16
CA LEU A 336 12.16 -10.82 28.85
C LEU A 336 13.54 -10.89 28.16
N PRO A 337 14.67 -11.21 28.84
CA PRO A 337 15.98 -11.25 28.17
C PRO A 337 16.13 -12.43 27.20
N ASP A 338 15.24 -13.43 27.29
CA ASP A 338 15.22 -14.60 26.41
C ASP A 338 14.40 -14.34 25.12
N LEU A 339 13.62 -13.25 25.09
CA LEU A 339 12.99 -12.74 23.88
C LEU A 339 13.94 -11.70 23.26
N ASP A 340 14.15 -11.73 21.95
CA ASP A 340 14.96 -10.71 21.24
C ASP A 340 14.16 -9.40 21.07
N VAL A 341 13.54 -8.94 22.17
CA VAL A 341 12.68 -7.75 22.25
C VAL A 341 13.21 -6.79 23.30
N SER A 342 13.06 -5.49 23.04
CA SER A 342 13.45 -4.44 23.98
C SER A 342 12.40 -3.35 24.00
N PHE A 343 11.71 -3.23 25.13
CA PHE A 343 10.78 -2.13 25.40
C PHE A 343 11.56 -0.90 25.86
N SER A 344 12.42 -0.37 25.00
CA SER A 344 13.20 0.84 25.26
C SER A 344 13.09 1.81 24.10
N ASN A 345 13.29 3.11 24.37
CA ASN A 345 13.16 4.17 23.37
C ASN A 345 11.82 4.16 22.62
N ILE A 346 10.73 3.82 23.32
CA ILE A 346 9.39 3.89 22.75
C ILE A 346 9.10 5.36 22.44
N ILE A 347 8.62 5.61 21.22
CA ILE A 347 8.22 6.92 20.73
C ILE A 347 6.70 6.97 20.55
N ASP A 348 6.13 8.15 20.55
CA ASP A 348 4.70 8.34 20.26
C ASP A 348 4.46 8.85 18.82
N HIS A 349 3.18 8.91 18.43
CA HIS A 349 2.73 9.31 17.10
C HIS A 349 3.29 10.67 16.62
N ARG A 350 3.62 11.61 17.53
CA ARG A 350 4.17 12.93 17.17
C ARG A 350 5.60 12.85 16.63
N GLN A 351 6.28 11.73 16.84
CA GLN A 351 7.66 11.51 16.42
C GLN A 351 7.76 10.66 15.14
N LEU A 352 6.65 10.14 14.63
CA LEU A 352 6.60 9.35 13.40
C LEU A 352 6.83 10.25 12.18
N HIS A 353 7.58 9.74 11.20
CA HIS A 353 7.87 10.39 9.93
C HIS A 353 8.24 9.34 8.87
N VAL A 354 7.85 9.56 7.62
CA VAL A 354 8.31 8.75 6.50
C VAL A 354 9.71 9.21 6.13
N THR A 355 10.65 8.27 6.11
CA THR A 355 12.01 8.51 5.64
C THR A 355 12.19 7.88 4.26
N GLY A 356 12.81 8.60 3.33
CA GLY A 356 13.25 8.02 2.06
C GLY A 356 12.21 7.99 0.93
N VAL A 357 10.92 8.23 1.20
CA VAL A 357 9.86 8.35 0.18
C VAL A 357 9.17 9.71 0.29
N SER A 358 9.12 10.44 -0.83
CA SER A 358 8.40 11.71 -0.96
C SER A 358 6.99 11.48 -1.49
N LEU A 359 5.94 12.01 -0.85
CA LEU A 359 4.59 11.88 -1.42
C LEU A 359 4.18 13.07 -2.26
N VAL A 360 3.60 12.79 -3.42
CA VAL A 360 3.24 13.77 -4.42
C VAL A 360 1.78 13.58 -4.77
N ALA A 361 0.95 14.59 -4.51
CA ALA A 361 -0.47 14.51 -4.83
C ALA A 361 -0.70 14.50 -6.35
N ALA A 362 -1.64 13.67 -6.79
CA ALA A 362 -2.17 13.71 -8.14
C ALA A 362 -2.78 15.10 -8.43
N SER A 363 -2.66 15.51 -9.69
CA SER A 363 -3.15 16.81 -10.19
C SER A 363 -4.27 16.69 -11.23
N GLY A 364 -4.60 15.45 -11.59
CA GLY A 364 -5.63 15.07 -12.55
C GLY A 364 -5.51 13.57 -12.83
N GLU A 365 -6.44 13.04 -13.59
CA GLU A 365 -6.46 11.63 -14.03
C GLU A 365 -7.16 11.51 -15.38
N THR A 366 -7.01 10.36 -16.04
CA THR A 366 -7.77 10.03 -17.24
C THR A 366 -9.14 9.48 -16.89
N LYS A 367 -10.07 9.58 -17.84
CA LYS A 367 -11.27 8.72 -17.82
C LYS A 367 -10.83 7.25 -17.73
N GLU A 368 -11.53 6.51 -16.89
CA GLU A 368 -11.39 5.07 -16.70
C GLU A 368 -11.53 4.29 -18.01
N VAL A 369 -10.83 3.17 -18.10
CA VAL A 369 -10.98 2.23 -19.21
C VAL A 369 -12.35 1.54 -19.13
N ASP A 370 -12.89 1.12 -20.28
CA ASP A 370 -14.23 0.53 -20.34
C ASP A 370 -14.27 -0.92 -19.79
N ASP A 371 -13.15 -1.63 -19.75
CA ASP A 371 -13.04 -3.02 -19.26
C ASP A 371 -12.70 -3.10 -17.76
N ASP A 372 -13.19 -4.14 -17.07
CA ASP A 372 -13.01 -4.34 -15.63
C ASP A 372 -11.76 -5.16 -15.28
N GLY A 373 -11.30 -5.05 -14.03
CA GLY A 373 -10.12 -5.77 -13.56
C GLY A 373 -8.82 -5.24 -14.15
N ASP A 374 -7.88 -6.15 -14.45
CA ASP A 374 -6.56 -5.87 -15.02
C ASP A 374 -6.66 -5.44 -16.49
N ALA A 375 -6.75 -4.13 -16.73
CA ALA A 375 -7.09 -3.57 -18.04
C ALA A 375 -6.19 -2.39 -18.43
N ALA A 376 -6.16 -1.28 -17.67
CA ALA A 376 -5.29 -0.16 -18.00
C ALA A 376 -3.84 -0.53 -17.67
N ASP A 377 -2.89 -0.23 -18.57
CA ASP A 377 -1.52 -0.71 -18.40
C ASP A 377 -0.43 0.34 -18.65
N ASP A 378 -0.20 0.67 -19.92
CA ASP A 378 0.99 1.43 -20.30
C ASP A 378 0.63 2.74 -21.00
N PRO A 379 1.07 3.90 -20.47
CA PRO A 379 0.92 5.19 -21.12
C PRO A 379 2.17 5.56 -21.96
N ALA A 380 1.93 6.20 -23.09
CA ALA A 380 2.92 6.91 -23.90
C ALA A 380 2.46 8.35 -24.15
N PHE A 381 3.42 9.27 -24.27
CA PHE A 381 3.13 10.69 -24.47
C PHE A 381 3.49 11.18 -25.87
N TRP A 382 2.52 11.75 -26.59
CA TRP A 382 2.75 12.43 -27.85
C TRP A 382 2.73 13.96 -27.66
N LEU A 383 3.91 14.58 -27.75
CA LEU A 383 4.02 16.04 -27.79
C LEU A 383 3.66 16.56 -29.18
N ASN A 384 2.63 17.40 -29.24
CA ASN A 384 2.29 18.10 -30.47
C ASN A 384 3.27 19.28 -30.71
N PRO A 385 4.06 19.28 -31.79
CA PRO A 385 5.07 20.32 -32.04
C PRO A 385 4.47 21.66 -32.46
N ASP A 386 3.25 21.67 -33.01
CA ASP A 386 2.58 22.87 -33.51
C ASP A 386 1.74 23.56 -32.42
N ASP A 387 1.15 22.78 -31.52
CA ASP A 387 0.32 23.27 -30.42
C ASP A 387 0.35 22.30 -29.24
N VAL A 388 1.14 22.63 -28.22
CA VAL A 388 1.32 21.80 -27.01
C VAL A 388 0.00 21.45 -26.30
N SER A 389 -1.04 22.29 -26.42
CA SER A 389 -2.35 22.03 -25.80
C SER A 389 -3.14 20.92 -26.48
N GLN A 390 -2.72 20.53 -27.69
CA GLN A 390 -3.27 19.41 -28.45
C GLN A 390 -2.35 18.18 -28.41
N SER A 391 -1.44 18.11 -27.42
CA SER A 391 -0.69 16.89 -27.13
C SER A 391 -1.62 15.81 -26.60
N LEU A 392 -1.18 14.56 -26.68
CA LEU A 392 -2.02 13.40 -26.37
C LEU A 392 -1.29 12.44 -25.44
N ILE A 393 -2.07 11.78 -24.60
CA ILE A 393 -1.67 10.58 -23.88
C ILE A 393 -2.25 9.41 -24.68
N ILE A 394 -1.40 8.51 -25.15
CA ILE A 394 -1.81 7.26 -25.80
C ILE A 394 -1.60 6.16 -24.77
N ALA A 395 -2.57 5.28 -24.56
CA ALA A 395 -2.43 4.24 -23.55
C ALA A 395 -3.04 2.92 -24.00
N THR A 396 -2.63 1.83 -23.36
CA THR A 396 -3.15 0.49 -23.60
C THR A 396 -4.25 0.12 -22.62
N ASN A 397 -5.30 -0.50 -23.17
CA ASN A 397 -6.20 -1.36 -22.42
C ASN A 397 -5.88 -2.81 -22.84
N LYS A 398 -5.21 -3.55 -21.94
CA LYS A 398 -4.74 -4.94 -22.07
C LYS A 398 -5.82 -5.91 -22.54
N GLN A 399 -7.10 -5.56 -22.42
CA GLN A 399 -8.23 -6.41 -22.80
C GLN A 399 -8.92 -6.02 -24.11
N GLY A 400 -8.63 -4.86 -24.72
CA GLY A 400 -9.45 -4.39 -25.84
C GLY A 400 -8.84 -3.47 -26.89
N GLY A 401 -7.78 -2.70 -26.60
CA GLY A 401 -7.24 -1.78 -27.60
C GLY A 401 -6.44 -0.60 -27.06
N LEU A 402 -6.31 0.44 -27.89
CA LEU A 402 -5.57 1.66 -27.55
C LEU A 402 -6.52 2.84 -27.32
N MET A 403 -6.24 3.64 -26.30
CA MET A 403 -6.90 4.91 -26.03
C MET A 403 -6.03 6.09 -26.43
N ALA A 404 -6.67 7.20 -26.81
CA ALA A 404 -6.05 8.51 -26.85
C ALA A 404 -6.83 9.47 -25.94
N TYR A 405 -6.13 10.09 -24.99
CA TYR A 405 -6.66 11.12 -24.10
C TYR A 405 -6.03 12.48 -24.40
N ASP A 406 -6.77 13.55 -24.12
CA ASP A 406 -6.19 14.90 -24.06
C ASP A 406 -5.45 15.14 -22.72
N LEU A 407 -4.82 16.29 -22.59
CA LEU A 407 -4.07 16.67 -21.37
C LEU A 407 -4.95 16.91 -20.13
N GLN A 408 -6.28 16.82 -20.26
CA GLN A 408 -7.22 16.88 -19.16
C GLN A 408 -7.76 15.48 -18.83
N GLY A 409 -7.21 14.44 -19.45
CA GLY A 409 -7.60 13.05 -19.22
C GLY A 409 -8.90 12.65 -19.92
N LYS A 410 -9.46 13.50 -20.78
CA LYS A 410 -10.67 13.14 -21.52
C LYS A 410 -10.33 12.23 -22.70
N GLU A 411 -11.04 11.13 -22.82
CA GLU A 411 -10.93 10.24 -23.97
C GLU A 411 -11.38 10.94 -25.26
N ILE A 412 -10.50 10.91 -26.27
CA ILE A 412 -10.70 11.47 -27.62
C ILE A 412 -10.91 10.35 -28.64
N GLN A 413 -10.32 9.18 -28.40
CA GLN A 413 -10.48 8.00 -29.25
C GLN A 413 -10.26 6.73 -28.43
N TYR A 414 -11.14 5.76 -28.64
CA TYR A 414 -10.87 4.34 -28.40
C TYR A 414 -10.67 3.64 -29.75
N LEU A 415 -9.55 2.94 -29.91
CA LEU A 415 -9.23 2.12 -31.07
C LEU A 415 -9.23 0.64 -30.64
N GLU A 416 -10.35 -0.03 -30.89
CA GLU A 416 -10.47 -1.48 -30.70
C GLU A 416 -9.39 -2.21 -31.51
N GLY A 417 -8.70 -3.13 -30.85
CA GLY A 417 -7.66 -3.93 -31.49
C GLY A 417 -6.89 -4.83 -30.53
N GLY A 418 -7.25 -6.12 -30.52
CA GLY A 418 -6.53 -7.18 -29.82
C GLY A 418 -6.37 -6.98 -28.32
N GLU A 419 -5.27 -7.51 -27.78
CA GLU A 419 -4.91 -7.44 -26.37
C GLU A 419 -3.55 -6.73 -26.25
N PRO A 420 -3.51 -5.39 -26.41
CA PRO A 420 -2.25 -4.67 -26.42
C PRO A 420 -1.66 -4.56 -25.02
N ASN A 421 -0.37 -4.83 -24.84
CA ASN A 421 0.29 -4.73 -23.53
C ASN A 421 0.92 -3.34 -23.35
N ASN A 422 2.07 -3.08 -23.99
CA ASN A 422 2.77 -1.81 -23.91
C ASN A 422 2.67 -0.98 -25.20
N VAL A 423 2.90 0.33 -25.09
CA VAL A 423 2.93 1.25 -26.23
C VAL A 423 4.05 2.28 -26.06
N ASP A 424 4.79 2.57 -27.12
CA ASP A 424 5.79 3.65 -27.11
C ASP A 424 5.69 4.48 -28.40
N ILE A 425 6.17 5.73 -28.33
CA ILE A 425 6.11 6.72 -29.40
C ILE A 425 7.49 7.31 -29.69
N ARG A 426 7.83 7.45 -30.98
CA ARG A 426 8.94 8.28 -31.45
C ARG A 426 8.46 9.29 -32.48
N SER A 427 8.85 10.54 -32.29
CA SER A 427 8.55 11.63 -33.22
C SER A 427 9.61 11.73 -34.31
N ASP A 428 9.32 12.50 -35.36
CA ASP A 428 10.25 12.79 -36.45
C ASP A 428 10.83 11.56 -37.17
N VAL A 429 10.06 10.46 -37.20
CA VAL A 429 10.38 9.28 -38.02
C VAL A 429 10.19 9.63 -39.49
N THR A 430 11.22 9.33 -40.31
CA THR A 430 11.19 9.63 -41.75
C THR A 430 10.44 8.53 -42.50
N ASP A 431 9.43 8.93 -43.28
CA ASP A 431 8.63 8.07 -44.15
C ASP A 431 9.30 7.86 -45.53
N TRP A 432 8.75 6.96 -46.35
CA TRP A 432 9.29 6.58 -47.66
C TRP A 432 9.37 7.73 -48.67
N ASP A 433 8.54 8.77 -48.51
CA ASP A 433 8.51 9.96 -49.37
C ASP A 433 9.39 11.11 -48.86
N GLY A 434 10.07 10.91 -47.72
CA GLY A 434 10.91 11.89 -47.04
C GLY A 434 10.16 12.85 -46.13
N SER A 435 8.84 12.69 -45.95
CA SER A 435 8.10 13.38 -44.89
C SER A 435 8.43 12.78 -43.52
N THR A 436 8.11 13.51 -42.44
CA THR A 436 8.25 13.00 -41.07
C THR A 436 6.89 12.84 -40.39
N PHE A 437 6.82 11.91 -39.44
CA PHE A 437 5.64 11.69 -38.61
C PHE A 437 6.02 11.09 -37.25
N SER A 438 5.05 11.01 -36.34
CA SER A 438 5.21 10.30 -35.07
C SER A 438 4.72 8.86 -35.21
N LEU A 439 5.63 7.91 -35.01
CA LEU A 439 5.38 6.48 -35.00
C LEU A 439 5.02 6.04 -33.59
N ALA A 440 3.94 5.26 -33.46
CA ALA A 440 3.71 4.43 -32.28
C ALA A 440 3.83 2.96 -32.65
N ALA A 441 4.27 2.14 -31.71
CA ALA A 441 4.21 0.69 -31.77
C ALA A 441 3.60 0.18 -30.47
N ALA A 442 2.84 -0.91 -30.55
CA ALA A 442 2.35 -1.62 -29.37
C ALA A 442 2.65 -3.11 -29.49
N SER A 443 2.73 -3.81 -28.36
CA SER A 443 2.76 -5.28 -28.33
C SER A 443 1.32 -5.79 -28.28
N ASN A 444 0.96 -6.82 -29.04
CA ASN A 444 -0.39 -7.39 -29.07
C ASN A 444 -0.37 -8.89 -28.76
N ARG A 445 -0.87 -9.25 -27.56
CA ARG A 445 -0.84 -10.62 -27.01
C ARG A 445 -1.76 -11.58 -27.74
N GLU A 446 -2.89 -11.10 -28.27
CA GLU A 446 -3.88 -11.96 -28.96
C GLU A 446 -3.26 -12.70 -30.15
N LEU A 447 -2.42 -12.00 -30.93
CA LEU A 447 -1.82 -12.52 -32.17
C LEU A 447 -0.31 -12.73 -32.08
N ASN A 448 0.31 -12.38 -30.95
CA ASN A 448 1.75 -12.35 -30.75
C ASN A 448 2.47 -11.45 -31.77
N THR A 449 1.99 -10.22 -31.88
CA THR A 449 2.36 -9.27 -32.94
C THR A 449 2.80 -7.90 -32.42
N ILE A 450 3.37 -7.10 -33.32
CA ILE A 450 3.68 -5.68 -33.14
C ILE A 450 2.86 -4.89 -34.17
N PRO A 451 1.65 -4.39 -33.82
CA PRO A 451 0.98 -3.37 -34.61
C PRO A 451 1.72 -2.02 -34.57
N LEU A 452 1.63 -1.27 -35.67
CA LEU A 452 2.29 0.02 -35.86
C LEU A 452 1.25 1.08 -36.19
N TYR A 453 1.46 2.31 -35.73
CA TYR A 453 0.52 3.41 -35.92
C TYR A 453 1.24 4.72 -36.24
N LYS A 454 0.53 5.59 -36.95
CA LYS A 454 0.87 7.01 -37.06
C LYS A 454 0.03 7.78 -36.04
N ILE A 455 0.68 8.63 -35.26
CA ILE A 455 0.02 9.52 -34.30
C ILE A 455 -0.04 10.94 -34.87
N SER A 456 -1.18 11.59 -34.69
CA SER A 456 -1.37 12.99 -35.07
C SER A 456 -2.45 13.66 -34.20
N ALA A 457 -2.54 14.98 -34.28
CA ALA A 457 -3.58 15.73 -33.59
C ALA A 457 -4.99 15.29 -34.03
N ALA A 458 -5.91 15.26 -33.08
CA ALA A 458 -7.32 14.97 -33.35
C ALA A 458 -7.93 16.02 -34.29
N SER A 459 -8.71 15.57 -35.27
CA SER A 459 -9.57 16.44 -36.08
C SER A 459 -10.84 15.71 -36.50
N ASP A 460 -11.88 16.43 -36.92
CA ASP A 460 -13.21 15.89 -37.25
C ASP A 460 -13.20 14.67 -38.20
N ASN A 461 -12.17 14.52 -39.03
CA ASN A 461 -12.04 13.40 -39.99
C ASN A 461 -10.73 12.62 -39.83
N ASN A 462 -9.94 12.88 -38.79
CA ASN A 462 -8.68 12.18 -38.57
C ASN A 462 -8.55 11.81 -37.09
N PRO A 463 -8.86 10.56 -36.71
CA PRO A 463 -8.63 10.10 -35.36
C PRO A 463 -7.11 10.11 -35.05
N PRO A 464 -6.71 10.40 -33.82
CA PRO A 464 -5.30 10.47 -33.44
C PRO A 464 -4.44 9.26 -33.80
N ILE A 465 -4.94 8.06 -33.51
CA ILE A 465 -4.25 6.79 -33.70
C ILE A 465 -4.69 6.20 -35.05
N GLN A 466 -3.77 6.15 -36.01
CA GLN A 466 -4.01 5.63 -37.36
C GLN A 466 -3.15 4.38 -37.62
N PRO A 467 -3.76 3.19 -37.80
CA PRO A 467 -3.01 1.97 -38.10
C PRO A 467 -2.18 2.06 -39.37
N LEU A 468 -0.95 1.55 -39.31
CA LEU A 468 -0.06 1.31 -40.44
C LEU A 468 -0.15 -0.16 -40.86
N THR A 469 0.03 -0.41 -42.16
CA THR A 469 0.03 -1.78 -42.70
C THR A 469 1.43 -2.35 -42.67
N ALA A 470 1.65 -3.42 -41.90
CA ALA A 470 2.88 -4.20 -42.00
C ALA A 470 2.90 -5.03 -43.29
N ILE A 471 4.08 -5.12 -43.92
CA ILE A 471 4.34 -5.85 -45.16
C ILE A 471 5.61 -6.68 -45.01
N GLY A 472 5.87 -7.57 -45.98
CA GLY A 472 7.07 -8.40 -46.01
C GLY A 472 6.82 -9.84 -45.57
N GLU A 473 7.88 -10.54 -45.17
CA GLU A 473 7.82 -11.98 -44.83
C GLU A 473 7.42 -12.24 -43.37
N GLN A 474 7.67 -11.28 -42.47
CA GLN A 474 7.43 -11.41 -41.03
C GLN A 474 6.09 -10.81 -40.59
N ILE A 475 5.02 -11.10 -41.33
CA ILE A 475 3.68 -10.61 -41.04
C ILE A 475 2.77 -11.73 -40.54
N HIS A 476 1.82 -11.39 -39.68
CA HIS A 476 0.82 -12.35 -39.22
C HIS A 476 -0.14 -12.76 -40.35
N GLY A 477 -0.64 -13.99 -40.33
CA GLY A 477 -1.51 -14.51 -41.40
C GLY A 477 -2.93 -13.96 -41.40
N ALA A 478 -3.36 -13.38 -40.27
CA ALA A 478 -4.71 -12.88 -40.06
C ALA A 478 -4.79 -11.35 -39.89
N ALA A 479 -3.66 -10.68 -39.68
CA ALA A 479 -3.58 -9.23 -39.46
C ALA A 479 -2.35 -8.65 -40.16
N ALA A 480 -2.42 -7.39 -40.58
CA ALA A 480 -1.32 -6.69 -41.23
C ALA A 480 -0.35 -6.11 -40.18
N GLU A 481 0.15 -6.98 -39.31
CA GLU A 481 1.00 -6.66 -38.16
C GLU A 481 2.27 -7.51 -38.22
N LEU A 482 3.36 -7.00 -37.65
CA LEU A 482 4.63 -7.75 -37.59
C LEU A 482 4.49 -8.91 -36.61
N LYS A 483 4.92 -10.11 -36.98
CA LYS A 483 4.77 -11.30 -36.15
C LYS A 483 6.04 -11.58 -35.35
N SER A 484 5.93 -11.55 -34.02
CA SER A 484 7.02 -11.88 -33.11
C SER A 484 7.25 -13.39 -33.01
N ASN A 485 8.50 -13.80 -32.71
CA ASN A 485 8.83 -15.20 -32.37
C ASN A 485 9.06 -15.44 -30.87
N VAL A 486 8.89 -14.43 -30.02
CA VAL A 486 8.84 -14.64 -28.56
C VAL A 486 7.63 -15.51 -28.19
N ASP A 487 7.61 -16.04 -26.98
CA ASP A 487 6.56 -16.93 -26.50
C ASP A 487 5.18 -16.26 -26.41
N GLU A 488 5.14 -15.10 -25.75
CA GLU A 488 3.98 -14.20 -25.69
C GLU A 488 4.54 -12.78 -25.57
N VAL A 489 4.28 -11.91 -26.55
CA VAL A 489 4.75 -10.52 -26.53
C VAL A 489 4.24 -9.81 -25.29
N TYR A 490 5.09 -9.02 -24.64
CA TYR A 490 4.75 -8.41 -23.37
C TYR A 490 5.24 -6.95 -23.38
N GLY A 491 6.36 -6.64 -22.72
CA GLY A 491 7.02 -5.34 -22.78
C GLY A 491 7.44 -4.89 -24.18
N LEU A 492 7.31 -3.59 -24.46
CA LEU A 492 7.71 -2.98 -25.72
C LEU A 492 8.20 -1.53 -25.54
N CYS A 493 9.25 -1.17 -26.28
CA CYS A 493 9.72 0.21 -26.41
C CYS A 493 10.36 0.45 -27.78
N LEU A 494 10.33 1.71 -28.23
CA LEU A 494 10.92 2.16 -29.47
C LEU A 494 12.35 2.67 -29.26
N TYR A 495 13.12 2.65 -30.34
CA TYR A 495 14.45 3.26 -30.42
C TYR A 495 14.59 3.98 -31.75
N GLN A 496 15.11 5.20 -31.76
CA GLN A 496 15.52 5.86 -33.00
C GLN A 496 17.04 6.04 -33.04
N ALA A 497 17.68 5.34 -33.99
CA ALA A 497 19.13 5.42 -34.15
C ALA A 497 19.58 6.78 -34.67
N HIS A 498 20.88 7.08 -34.52
CA HIS A 498 21.46 8.37 -34.93
C HIS A 498 21.25 8.70 -36.43
N ASN A 499 21.11 7.68 -37.28
CA ASN A 499 20.83 7.85 -38.71
C ASN A 499 19.33 8.03 -39.03
N GLY A 500 18.47 8.05 -38.01
CA GLY A 500 17.01 8.16 -38.11
C GLY A 500 16.28 6.82 -38.26
N THR A 501 16.98 5.69 -38.37
CA THR A 501 16.36 4.37 -38.49
C THR A 501 15.61 4.02 -37.20
N PRO A 502 14.31 3.72 -37.26
CA PRO A 502 13.55 3.29 -36.11
C PRO A 502 13.66 1.78 -35.89
N TYR A 503 13.69 1.41 -34.62
CA TYR A 503 13.69 0.04 -34.13
C TYR A 503 12.60 -0.15 -33.08
N VAL A 504 12.16 -1.39 -32.91
CA VAL A 504 11.29 -1.82 -31.81
C VAL A 504 12.03 -2.87 -31.00
N PHE A 505 12.06 -2.71 -29.68
CA PHE A 505 12.35 -3.81 -28.76
C PHE A 505 11.02 -4.38 -28.29
N VAL A 506 10.83 -5.69 -28.43
CA VAL A 506 9.68 -6.41 -27.86
C VAL A 506 10.22 -7.59 -27.07
N ASN A 507 9.73 -7.81 -25.87
CA ASN A 507 10.09 -8.95 -25.05
C ASN A 507 8.92 -9.94 -24.92
N GLY A 508 9.21 -11.12 -24.39
CA GLY A 508 8.19 -12.05 -23.93
C GLY A 508 8.49 -12.55 -22.52
N LYS A 509 7.54 -13.27 -21.94
CA LYS A 509 7.51 -13.60 -20.51
C LYS A 509 8.66 -14.51 -20.03
N ASN A 510 9.39 -15.14 -20.95
CA ASN A 510 10.52 -16.01 -20.60
C ASN A 510 11.91 -15.34 -20.59
N GLY A 511 11.98 -14.02 -20.73
CA GLY A 511 13.26 -13.30 -20.76
C GLY A 511 13.86 -13.07 -22.13
N THR A 512 13.25 -13.56 -23.22
CA THR A 512 13.71 -13.30 -24.60
C THR A 512 13.28 -11.91 -25.06
N ILE A 513 14.20 -11.15 -25.66
CA ILE A 513 13.90 -9.83 -26.24
C ILE A 513 14.34 -9.79 -27.70
N GLU A 514 13.46 -9.42 -28.60
CA GLU A 514 13.75 -9.20 -30.02
C GLU A 514 13.97 -7.71 -30.29
N GLN A 515 14.94 -7.40 -31.14
CA GLN A 515 15.15 -6.07 -31.71
C GLN A 515 14.77 -6.11 -33.19
N TRP A 516 13.80 -5.30 -33.57
CA TRP A 516 13.27 -5.18 -34.91
C TRP A 516 13.75 -3.90 -35.57
N GLU A 517 14.29 -3.96 -36.78
CA GLU A 517 14.53 -2.80 -37.64
C GLU A 517 13.29 -2.53 -38.50
N LEU A 518 12.86 -1.28 -38.59
CA LEU A 518 11.71 -0.88 -39.39
C LEU A 518 12.11 -0.10 -40.64
N SER A 519 11.52 -0.45 -41.77
CA SER A 519 11.72 0.19 -43.07
C SER A 519 10.38 0.62 -43.69
N PHE A 520 10.23 1.92 -43.95
CA PHE A 520 9.03 2.49 -44.56
C PHE A 520 9.05 2.43 -46.08
N GLN A 521 7.95 1.95 -46.67
CA GLN A 521 7.73 1.88 -48.11
C GLN A 521 6.35 2.46 -48.45
N ALA A 522 6.15 2.82 -49.73
CA ALA A 522 4.86 3.33 -50.19
C ALA A 522 3.68 2.36 -49.97
N SER A 523 3.96 1.05 -49.84
CA SER A 523 2.96 0.01 -49.61
C SER A 523 2.73 -0.34 -48.14
N GLY A 524 3.55 0.17 -47.20
CA GLY A 524 3.49 -0.20 -45.78
C GLY A 524 4.87 -0.24 -45.12
N VAL A 525 4.93 -0.84 -43.93
CA VAL A 525 6.15 -0.94 -43.11
C VAL A 525 6.67 -2.36 -43.13
N GLU A 526 7.93 -2.56 -43.49
CA GLU A 526 8.61 -3.84 -43.38
C GLU A 526 9.41 -3.89 -42.07
N GLY A 527 9.39 -5.03 -41.38
CA GLY A 527 10.13 -5.25 -40.14
C GLY A 527 11.04 -6.48 -40.24
N GLU A 528 12.27 -6.37 -39.75
CA GLU A 528 13.26 -7.46 -39.69
C GLU A 528 13.83 -7.59 -38.28
N ILE A 529 13.88 -8.81 -37.73
CA ILE A 529 14.60 -9.09 -36.49
C ILE A 529 16.10 -9.04 -36.77
N VAL A 530 16.77 -8.03 -36.19
CA VAL A 530 18.21 -7.80 -36.37
C VAL A 530 19.05 -8.27 -35.19
N ARG A 531 18.44 -8.42 -34.01
CA ARG A 531 19.11 -8.91 -32.80
C ARG A 531 18.12 -9.60 -31.86
N THR A 532 18.63 -10.56 -31.08
CA THR A 532 17.91 -11.17 -29.95
C THR A 532 18.79 -11.06 -28.71
N LEU A 533 18.21 -10.58 -27.61
CA LEU A 533 18.80 -10.50 -26.27
C LEU A 533 18.09 -11.48 -25.33
N SER A 534 18.64 -11.63 -24.13
CA SER A 534 17.99 -12.38 -23.06
C SER A 534 18.35 -11.85 -21.67
N VAL A 535 17.38 -11.83 -20.76
CA VAL A 535 17.57 -11.88 -19.31
C VAL A 535 17.15 -13.27 -18.80
N ALA A 536 17.19 -13.52 -17.48
CA ALA A 536 16.98 -14.86 -16.93
C ALA A 536 15.50 -15.22 -16.74
N THR A 537 14.69 -14.25 -16.33
CA THR A 537 13.26 -14.37 -16.02
C THR A 537 12.46 -13.29 -16.76
N GLN A 538 11.19 -13.09 -16.37
CA GLN A 538 10.24 -12.22 -17.02
C GLN A 538 10.69 -10.73 -17.00
N PRO A 539 10.78 -10.08 -18.16
CA PRO A 539 10.91 -8.63 -18.27
C PRO A 539 9.64 -8.00 -18.83
N GLU A 540 9.36 -6.77 -18.44
CA GLU A 540 8.25 -5.98 -19.00
C GLU A 540 8.74 -4.57 -19.34
N GLY A 541 8.88 -3.69 -18.34
CA GLY A 541 9.21 -2.30 -18.57
C GLY A 541 10.51 -2.10 -19.34
N CYS A 542 10.47 -1.27 -20.39
CA CYS A 542 11.68 -0.89 -21.11
C CYS A 542 11.62 0.53 -21.64
N VAL A 543 12.79 1.15 -21.74
CA VAL A 543 12.94 2.49 -22.31
C VAL A 543 14.31 2.61 -22.96
N VAL A 544 14.37 3.31 -24.08
CA VAL A 544 15.64 3.55 -24.80
C VAL A 544 16.01 5.02 -24.75
N ASP A 545 17.22 5.29 -24.28
CA ASP A 545 17.86 6.59 -24.44
C ASP A 545 18.46 6.70 -25.84
N ASP A 546 17.74 7.37 -26.74
CA ASP A 546 18.16 7.57 -28.14
C ASP A 546 19.50 8.36 -28.25
N GLU A 547 19.87 9.18 -27.26
CA GLU A 547 21.11 9.97 -27.30
C GLU A 547 22.35 9.14 -26.97
N THR A 548 22.23 8.22 -26.01
CA THR A 548 23.35 7.34 -25.58
C THR A 548 23.30 5.97 -26.23
N HIS A 549 22.21 5.65 -26.95
CA HIS A 549 21.94 4.36 -27.56
C HIS A 549 21.94 3.25 -26.49
N THR A 550 21.24 3.49 -25.39
CA THR A 550 21.15 2.57 -24.24
C THR A 550 19.70 2.14 -24.04
N LEU A 551 19.46 0.83 -24.12
CA LEU A 551 18.22 0.19 -23.69
C LEU A 551 18.31 -0.08 -22.20
N TYR A 552 17.35 0.42 -21.43
CA TYR A 552 17.07 0.02 -20.06
C TYR A 552 15.90 -0.96 -20.07
N LEU A 553 16.01 -2.05 -19.31
CA LEU A 553 15.05 -3.14 -19.27
C LEU A 553 14.84 -3.58 -17.82
N GLY A 554 13.60 -3.57 -17.33
CA GLY A 554 13.19 -4.16 -16.06
C GLY A 554 13.04 -5.68 -16.22
N GLU A 555 13.74 -6.45 -15.40
CA GLU A 555 13.44 -7.86 -15.12
C GLU A 555 12.72 -7.86 -13.77
N GLU A 556 11.41 -8.16 -13.77
CA GLU A 556 10.44 -7.86 -12.70
C GLU A 556 10.98 -8.19 -11.29
N ASP A 557 11.37 -9.46 -11.10
CA ASP A 557 11.86 -10.00 -9.84
C ASP A 557 13.35 -9.69 -9.53
N HIS A 558 14.10 -9.08 -10.46
CA HIS A 558 15.57 -9.03 -10.38
C HIS A 558 16.18 -7.63 -10.39
N GLY A 559 15.63 -6.70 -11.17
CA GLY A 559 16.14 -5.33 -11.27
C GLY A 559 16.24 -4.76 -12.67
N ILE A 560 17.00 -3.67 -12.79
CA ILE A 560 17.13 -2.88 -14.02
C ILE A 560 18.44 -3.24 -14.73
N TRP A 561 18.33 -3.73 -15.95
CA TRP A 561 19.42 -4.02 -16.86
C TRP A 561 19.66 -2.88 -17.85
N SER A 562 20.91 -2.79 -18.33
CA SER A 562 21.26 -1.98 -19.49
C SER A 562 21.90 -2.81 -20.59
N PHE A 563 21.50 -2.49 -21.82
CA PHE A 563 22.08 -3.02 -23.06
C PHE A 563 22.41 -1.85 -24.00
N SER A 564 23.37 -2.01 -24.90
CA SER A 564 23.44 -1.10 -26.04
C SER A 564 22.24 -1.32 -26.95
N ALA A 565 21.60 -0.25 -27.41
CA ALA A 565 20.49 -0.30 -28.36
C ALA A 565 20.94 -0.53 -29.82
N GLU A 566 22.25 -0.50 -30.10
CA GLU A 566 22.77 -0.67 -31.46
C GLU A 566 22.64 -2.13 -31.95
N PRO A 567 22.09 -2.39 -33.15
CA PRO A 567 21.76 -3.75 -33.60
C PRO A 567 22.99 -4.66 -33.78
N ALA A 568 24.17 -4.08 -34.00
CA ALA A 568 25.43 -4.82 -34.13
C ALA A 568 26.22 -4.99 -32.81
N ALA A 569 25.70 -4.49 -31.69
CA ALA A 569 26.36 -4.57 -30.39
C ALA A 569 26.28 -5.96 -29.74
N ALA A 570 26.99 -6.13 -28.62
CA ALA A 570 26.96 -7.37 -27.85
C ALA A 570 25.58 -7.61 -27.23
N THR A 571 25.23 -8.89 -27.05
CA THR A 571 23.95 -9.32 -26.47
C THR A 571 23.98 -9.40 -24.94
N THR A 572 25.09 -9.03 -24.30
CA THR A 572 25.27 -9.10 -22.84
C THR A 572 24.84 -7.81 -22.18
N GLY A 573 23.92 -7.90 -21.23
CA GLY A 573 23.48 -6.78 -20.40
C GLY A 573 24.36 -6.55 -19.18
N THR A 574 24.23 -5.37 -18.58
CA THR A 574 24.80 -5.02 -17.27
C THR A 574 23.66 -4.67 -16.31
N LEU A 575 23.56 -5.39 -15.19
CA LEU A 575 22.63 -5.06 -14.11
C LEU A 575 23.09 -3.76 -13.43
N LEU A 576 22.23 -2.75 -13.44
CA LEU A 576 22.49 -1.42 -12.90
C LEU A 576 21.94 -1.23 -11.49
N ALA A 577 20.73 -1.76 -11.25
CA ALA A 577 20.07 -1.78 -9.95
C ALA A 577 19.43 -3.16 -9.75
N SER A 578 19.44 -3.68 -8.53
CA SER A 578 18.77 -4.93 -8.16
C SER A 578 17.53 -4.62 -7.33
N THR A 579 16.54 -5.51 -7.36
CA THR A 579 15.47 -5.53 -6.37
C THR A 579 16.09 -5.84 -5.00
N ASP A 580 16.06 -4.86 -4.10
CA ASP A 580 16.69 -4.94 -2.78
C ASP A 580 15.67 -5.15 -1.64
N GLY A 581 14.38 -5.04 -1.95
CA GLY A 581 13.29 -5.17 -0.98
C GLY A 581 13.13 -3.93 -0.09
N GLU A 582 13.88 -2.86 -0.37
CA GLU A 582 13.84 -1.60 0.40
C GLU A 582 13.50 -0.40 -0.51
N GLN A 583 14.34 -0.13 -1.51
CA GLN A 583 14.21 1.01 -2.41
C GLN A 583 13.54 0.61 -3.72
N LEU A 584 13.96 -0.52 -4.28
CA LEU A 584 13.35 -1.13 -5.46
C LEU A 584 12.81 -2.50 -5.04
N VAL A 585 11.50 -2.60 -4.97
CA VAL A 585 10.77 -3.80 -4.57
C VAL A 585 10.13 -4.39 -5.81
N ALA A 586 10.36 -5.68 -6.05
CA ALA A 586 9.72 -6.38 -7.16
C ALA A 586 8.19 -6.25 -7.07
N ASP A 587 7.49 -6.01 -8.17
CA ASP A 587 8.00 -6.09 -9.55
C ASP A 587 8.55 -4.75 -10.10
N VAL A 588 9.63 -4.83 -10.88
CA VAL A 588 10.18 -3.69 -11.65
C VAL A 588 9.41 -3.55 -12.96
N GLU A 589 8.38 -2.73 -12.91
CA GLU A 589 7.45 -2.52 -14.02
C GLU A 589 7.92 -1.40 -14.96
N GLY A 590 7.03 -0.46 -15.30
CA GLY A 590 7.28 0.60 -16.26
C GLY A 590 8.58 1.37 -15.99
N LEU A 591 9.34 1.62 -17.06
CA LEU A 591 10.54 2.44 -17.05
C LEU A 591 10.34 3.65 -17.96
N THR A 592 10.76 4.83 -17.51
CA THR A 592 10.71 6.03 -18.36
C THR A 592 11.91 6.95 -18.13
N ILE A 593 12.20 7.80 -19.11
CA ILE A 593 13.28 8.79 -19.03
C ILE A 593 12.71 10.19 -19.01
N TYR A 594 12.99 10.92 -17.92
CA TYR A 594 12.81 12.37 -17.89
C TYR A 594 14.09 13.06 -18.35
N ASN A 595 14.04 13.83 -19.45
CA ASN A 595 15.19 14.56 -19.98
C ASN A 595 14.84 16.04 -20.22
N SER A 596 15.35 16.94 -19.37
CA SER A 596 15.19 18.40 -19.53
C SER A 596 16.38 19.06 -20.26
N GLY A 597 17.36 18.28 -20.71
CA GLY A 597 18.63 18.73 -21.27
C GLY A 597 19.68 19.14 -20.22
N ASN A 598 19.27 19.53 -19.02
CA ASN A 598 20.17 19.74 -17.87
C ASN A 598 20.15 18.55 -16.92
N GLU A 599 18.99 17.93 -16.77
CA GLU A 599 18.74 16.80 -15.89
C GLU A 599 18.26 15.64 -16.74
N LYS A 600 18.76 14.45 -16.42
CA LYS A 600 18.41 13.23 -17.13
C LYS A 600 18.24 12.12 -16.13
N TYR A 601 17.01 11.67 -15.96
CA TYR A 601 16.63 10.70 -14.95
C TYR A 601 16.01 9.47 -15.60
N LEU A 602 16.35 8.31 -15.08
CA LEU A 602 15.54 7.10 -15.27
C LEU A 602 14.61 6.99 -14.06
N ILE A 603 13.33 6.80 -14.34
CA ILE A 603 12.32 6.54 -13.32
C ILE A 603 11.84 5.10 -13.52
N ALA A 604 11.72 4.36 -12.42
CA ALA A 604 11.22 2.99 -12.40
C ALA A 604 10.00 2.90 -11.50
N SER A 605 8.95 2.22 -11.97
CA SER A 605 7.86 1.75 -11.12
C SER A 605 8.37 0.59 -10.26
N SER A 606 8.24 0.75 -8.95
CA SER A 606 8.54 -0.27 -7.94
C SER A 606 7.19 -0.75 -7.41
N GLN A 607 6.59 -1.69 -8.14
CA GLN A 607 5.17 -2.03 -7.97
C GLN A 607 4.91 -2.61 -6.57
N GLY A 608 5.76 -3.52 -6.09
CA GLY A 608 5.52 -4.22 -4.81
C GLY A 608 5.54 -3.35 -3.56
N ASN A 609 5.85 -2.04 -3.67
CA ASN A 609 5.68 -1.09 -2.58
C ASN A 609 4.98 0.22 -3.00
N ASN A 610 4.38 0.28 -4.19
CA ASN A 610 3.65 1.44 -4.72
C ASN A 610 4.50 2.73 -4.74
N THR A 611 5.77 2.60 -5.15
CA THR A 611 6.69 3.74 -5.25
C THR A 611 7.35 3.86 -6.62
N TYR A 612 8.01 5.00 -6.84
CA TYR A 612 8.76 5.31 -8.04
C TYR A 612 10.17 5.78 -7.66
N VAL A 613 11.18 5.08 -8.17
CA VAL A 613 12.59 5.36 -7.85
C VAL A 613 13.22 6.19 -8.96
N ILE A 614 13.88 7.29 -8.60
CA ILE A 614 14.54 8.20 -9.56
C ILE A 614 16.05 7.99 -9.52
N TYR A 615 16.63 7.58 -10.64
CA TYR A 615 18.07 7.40 -10.84
C TYR A 615 18.66 8.50 -11.74
N ASP A 616 19.79 9.08 -11.36
CA ASP A 616 20.50 10.09 -12.14
C ASP A 616 21.36 9.46 -13.25
N LEU A 617 20.92 9.58 -14.50
CA LEU A 617 21.66 9.09 -15.66
C LEU A 617 22.92 9.89 -15.95
N ASN A 618 23.00 11.15 -15.51
CA ASN A 618 24.20 11.98 -15.64
C ASN A 618 25.23 11.69 -14.54
N ASN A 619 24.82 11.03 -13.45
CA ASN A 619 25.67 10.78 -12.28
C ASN A 619 25.71 9.29 -11.91
N SER A 620 26.10 8.44 -12.86
CA SER A 620 26.38 7.01 -12.64
C SER A 620 25.25 6.23 -11.96
N PHE A 621 23.98 6.57 -12.25
CA PHE A 621 22.81 5.89 -11.70
C PHE A 621 22.64 6.06 -10.17
N GLU A 622 23.18 7.15 -9.60
CA GLU A 622 22.90 7.48 -8.19
C GLU A 622 21.41 7.78 -7.98
N ILE A 623 20.87 7.31 -6.86
CA ILE A 623 19.47 7.54 -6.51
C ILE A 623 19.30 9.01 -6.09
N VAL A 624 18.42 9.71 -6.79
CA VAL A 624 18.00 11.08 -6.47
C VAL A 624 17.01 11.04 -5.30
N GLY A 625 16.12 10.05 -5.33
CA GLY A 625 15.22 9.67 -4.25
C GLY A 625 14.01 8.90 -4.78
N THR A 626 13.10 8.58 -3.87
CA THR A 626 11.90 7.79 -4.16
C THR A 626 10.67 8.63 -3.87
N PHE A 627 9.60 8.43 -4.62
CA PHE A 627 8.31 9.07 -4.37
C PHE A 627 7.14 8.10 -4.54
N ALA A 628 5.97 8.45 -4.01
CA ALA A 628 4.71 7.77 -4.31
C ALA A 628 3.61 8.80 -4.57
N ILE A 629 2.58 8.39 -5.33
CA ILE A 629 1.48 9.26 -5.74
C ILE A 629 0.31 9.06 -4.78
N ILE A 630 -0.20 10.16 -4.23
CA ILE A 630 -1.33 10.16 -3.29
C ILE A 630 -2.53 10.90 -3.88
N GLY A 631 -3.71 10.62 -3.34
CA GLY A 631 -4.94 11.34 -3.66
C GLY A 631 -4.94 12.82 -3.29
N ASN A 632 -5.93 13.50 -3.85
CA ASN A 632 -6.22 14.91 -3.77
C ASN A 632 -7.74 15.12 -3.79
N ASP A 633 -8.37 14.94 -2.62
CA ASP A 633 -9.81 15.07 -2.42
C ASP A 633 -10.39 16.41 -2.90
N THR A 634 -9.58 17.48 -2.88
CA THR A 634 -10.03 18.80 -3.39
C THR A 634 -10.28 18.78 -4.89
N LEU A 635 -9.53 17.94 -5.63
CA LEU A 635 -9.74 17.72 -7.05
C LEU A 635 -10.66 16.52 -7.33
N GLY A 636 -10.94 15.69 -6.33
CA GLY A 636 -11.69 14.44 -6.50
C GLY A 636 -10.89 13.43 -7.33
N VAL A 637 -9.59 13.37 -7.10
CA VAL A 637 -8.65 12.47 -7.80
C VAL A 637 -7.88 11.73 -6.72
N ASP A 638 -7.82 10.42 -6.80
CA ASP A 638 -7.08 9.51 -5.93
C ASP A 638 -5.60 9.34 -6.33
N GLY A 639 -4.87 8.53 -5.55
CA GLY A 639 -3.46 8.21 -5.72
C GLY A 639 -3.19 7.21 -6.82
N ALA A 640 -2.01 6.59 -6.82
CA ALA A 640 -1.73 5.48 -7.73
C ALA A 640 -1.13 4.31 -6.94
N SER A 641 -1.61 3.11 -7.22
CA SER A 641 -1.15 1.87 -6.61
C SER A 641 -1.12 0.72 -7.62
N ASP A 642 -0.28 -0.27 -7.33
CA ASP A 642 0.07 -1.41 -8.18
C ASP A 642 0.39 -1.02 -9.63
N THR A 643 1.08 0.13 -9.78
CA THR A 643 1.36 0.72 -11.10
C THR A 643 2.21 -0.20 -11.99
N ASP A 644 1.65 -0.58 -13.13
CA ASP A 644 2.39 -1.17 -14.26
C ASP A 644 3.19 -0.08 -15.02
N GLY A 645 2.59 0.57 -16.02
CA GLY A 645 3.27 1.48 -16.93
C GLY A 645 3.35 2.93 -16.45
N ILE A 646 4.44 3.61 -16.85
CA ILE A 646 4.72 5.01 -16.53
C ILE A 646 5.33 5.76 -17.71
N VAL A 647 5.04 7.05 -17.84
CA VAL A 647 5.73 7.94 -18.79
C VAL A 647 5.98 9.33 -18.22
N ALA A 648 7.17 9.87 -18.48
CA ALA A 648 7.55 11.22 -18.12
C ALA A 648 7.83 12.08 -19.35
N THR A 649 7.40 13.33 -19.30
CA THR A 649 7.77 14.35 -20.30
C THR A 649 8.31 15.59 -19.60
N SER A 650 9.30 16.23 -20.20
CA SER A 650 9.88 17.50 -19.74
C SER A 650 9.32 18.73 -20.46
N ALA A 651 8.40 18.52 -21.41
CA ALA A 651 7.80 19.60 -22.17
C ALA A 651 6.96 20.51 -21.26
N ASN A 652 7.01 21.83 -21.49
CA ASN A 652 6.10 22.74 -20.79
C ASN A 652 4.69 22.60 -21.37
N LEU A 653 3.76 22.03 -20.59
CA LEU A 653 2.37 21.81 -20.99
C LEU A 653 1.41 22.84 -20.38
N GLY A 654 1.92 24.03 -20.07
CA GLY A 654 1.16 25.14 -19.51
C GLY A 654 1.29 25.27 -18.00
N ALA A 655 0.35 26.00 -17.39
CA ALA A 655 0.48 26.44 -16.00
C ALA A 655 0.40 25.29 -14.97
N ALA A 656 -0.32 24.21 -15.28
CA ALA A 656 -0.42 23.04 -14.41
C ALA A 656 0.87 22.18 -14.44
N TYR A 657 1.54 22.13 -15.60
CA TYR A 657 2.66 21.24 -15.88
C TYR A 657 3.84 22.02 -16.51
N PRO A 658 4.39 23.02 -15.79
CA PRO A 658 5.37 23.95 -16.36
C PRO A 658 6.74 23.31 -16.65
N GLU A 659 7.06 22.22 -15.95
CA GLU A 659 8.28 21.42 -16.11
C GLU A 659 7.95 20.01 -16.63
N GLY A 660 6.75 19.87 -17.19
CA GLY A 660 6.23 18.62 -17.70
C GLY A 660 5.39 17.83 -16.71
N MET A 661 5.10 16.60 -17.12
CA MET A 661 4.11 15.72 -16.52
C MET A 661 4.72 14.33 -16.35
N PHE A 662 4.40 13.70 -15.22
CA PHE A 662 4.57 12.29 -14.97
C PHE A 662 3.19 11.63 -14.97
N ILE A 663 3.06 10.52 -15.68
CA ILE A 663 1.82 9.78 -15.84
C ILE A 663 2.10 8.36 -15.36
N ALA A 664 1.23 7.85 -14.49
CA ALA A 664 1.31 6.51 -13.95
C ALA A 664 -0.04 5.82 -14.05
N GLN A 665 -0.05 4.55 -14.43
CA GLN A 665 -1.22 3.71 -14.32
C GLN A 665 -1.62 3.55 -12.84
N ASP A 666 -2.92 3.39 -12.60
CA ASP A 666 -3.45 3.08 -11.28
C ASP A 666 -4.44 1.91 -11.34
N TRP A 667 -4.14 0.88 -10.55
CA TRP A 667 -4.93 -0.33 -10.42
C TRP A 667 -6.19 -0.13 -9.58
N TYR A 668 -6.10 0.64 -8.49
CA TYR A 668 -7.18 0.83 -7.52
C TYR A 668 -7.81 2.22 -7.65
N ASN A 669 -8.34 2.48 -8.83
CA ASN A 669 -9.01 3.75 -9.12
C ASN A 669 -10.32 3.89 -8.33
N ILE A 670 -10.49 5.00 -7.62
CA ILE A 670 -11.72 5.32 -6.88
C ILE A 670 -12.28 6.69 -7.25
N ASP A 671 -13.61 6.78 -7.30
CA ASP A 671 -14.31 8.04 -7.57
C ASP A 671 -14.27 9.00 -6.36
N PRO A 672 -14.72 10.26 -6.50
CA PRO A 672 -14.82 11.20 -5.38
C PRO A 672 -15.75 10.78 -4.23
N ALA A 673 -16.56 9.74 -4.42
CA ALA A 673 -17.43 9.11 -3.42
C ALA A 673 -16.83 7.79 -2.90
N TYR A 674 -15.55 7.52 -3.17
CA TYR A 674 -14.79 6.35 -2.73
C TYR A 674 -15.39 5.03 -3.21
N GLN A 675 -16.03 5.05 -4.37
CA GLN A 675 -16.48 3.85 -5.05
C GLN A 675 -15.41 3.40 -6.04
N LEU A 676 -15.14 2.09 -6.06
CA LEU A 676 -14.21 1.50 -7.01
C LEU A 676 -14.70 1.74 -8.44
N GLU A 677 -13.83 2.30 -9.27
CA GLU A 677 -13.99 2.44 -10.71
C GLU A 677 -13.03 1.50 -11.45
N ASN A 678 -13.19 1.39 -12.77
CA ASN A 678 -12.19 0.72 -13.58
C ASN A 678 -10.87 1.49 -13.55
N GLN A 679 -9.77 0.80 -13.85
CA GLN A 679 -8.42 1.36 -13.84
C GLN A 679 -8.26 2.57 -14.77
N ASN A 680 -7.30 3.44 -14.44
CA ASN A 680 -7.02 4.64 -15.23
C ASN A 680 -5.54 5.06 -15.11
N PHE A 681 -5.23 6.31 -15.47
CA PHE A 681 -3.89 6.89 -15.35
C PHE A 681 -3.92 8.21 -14.60
N LYS A 682 -3.09 8.34 -13.56
CA LYS A 682 -2.93 9.58 -12.79
C LYS A 682 -1.93 10.52 -13.45
N LEU A 683 -2.22 11.83 -13.35
CA LEU A 683 -1.43 12.91 -13.93
C LEU A 683 -0.78 13.74 -12.82
N VAL A 684 0.55 13.81 -12.83
CA VAL A 684 1.33 14.48 -11.78
C VAL A 684 2.27 15.53 -12.38
N SER A 685 2.34 16.69 -11.74
CA SER A 685 3.30 17.73 -12.12
C SER A 685 4.72 17.32 -11.80
N TRP A 686 5.60 17.23 -12.80
CA TRP A 686 7.01 16.88 -12.58
C TRP A 686 7.69 17.83 -11.58
N LYS A 687 7.33 19.12 -11.65
CA LYS A 687 7.80 20.12 -10.70
C LYS A 687 7.48 19.74 -9.25
N ALA A 688 6.27 19.25 -8.99
CA ALA A 688 5.85 18.88 -7.64
C ALA A 688 6.61 17.65 -7.11
N ILE A 689 7.03 16.74 -8.01
CA ILE A 689 7.88 15.59 -7.70
C ILE A 689 9.28 16.08 -7.31
N ILE A 690 9.96 16.79 -8.21
CA ILE A 690 11.38 17.11 -8.03
C ILE A 690 11.63 18.12 -6.90
N GLU A 691 10.65 18.98 -6.56
CA GLU A 691 10.73 19.90 -5.41
C GLU A 691 10.65 19.18 -4.06
N ARG A 692 10.13 17.94 -4.00
CA ARG A 692 10.02 17.15 -2.77
C ARG A 692 11.13 16.14 -2.59
N VAL A 693 11.58 15.55 -3.71
CA VAL A 693 12.64 14.55 -3.71
C VAL A 693 14.01 15.19 -3.40
N ARG A 694 14.18 16.49 -3.66
CA ARG A 694 15.38 17.27 -3.34
C ARG A 694 15.30 17.95 -1.98
#